data_AF-A0A838MJS9-F1
#
_entry.id   AF-A0A838MJS9-F1
#
_cell.length_a   1.000
_cell.length_b   1.000
_cell.length_c   1.000
_cell.angle_alpha   90.00
_cell.angle_beta   90.00
_cell.angle_gamma   90.00
#
_symmetry.space_group_name_H-M   'P 1'
#
loop_
_entity.id
_entity.type
_entity.pdbx_description
1 polymer ?
#
loop_
_entity_poly.entity_id
_entity_poly.type
_entity_poly.pdbx_seq_one_letter_code
_entity_poly.pdbx_strand_id
1 'polypeptide(L)'
;MKEYQLFQKFLAKDQYTQGFNGVPIYLNSAAQSRIPMKKYLGYGYSAFICSYSNDYCEYGYLTEDLINIWVEAKKRIKKDTKYLAKAKQEYEKVFQAHKKMFTEIGAKKIAVMENGEFINHLKKSLTAMADSVGIAHILEGVGMGVEQELKDKLLSILDNKKDFNKYFSSLTAPTKISFASREENDLSKIKKLKGRRRELAMEAHLKKYFWIRNSYVGPGKINIKILEKRMKSINTKRGNAINQKIIKNLKISRELKKMIEMVDFCTIWQDERKENVLKTISYLDLVINDLSRRVNIPANLLVYLGVDDILKITTITEIKKIKTGLIKRKRGVIFIIDNYGEHNFTGCDYKKYIKIKKNNEAVNKAKKIDFHGTTANAGTVIGRVIICKNIKSISKVREGDVIVASMTRPEFMPALKKAAAIITDEGGITCHAAIISRELGIPAIIGTKIATKLLKDGMLVQVKANHGLVRILKNKKAVKITSDSINSINHAWARKKLGKIQWYQQAAAVKPLYISYPLHACSEMKIYGKKILPKYEIILFYKDNFMEDYISQRSLERVAKYYYNKQKKDKNFIQKLFNNWQKKFVSRFLEMRNDLLVDDFIKYSDKELLKLFQGFTKIYLSVWHEAVFLDGFDYYGEKILEEALVKEDKKIKARDLEILLTPPFPSFLQRERMSLLEIVEKIIKKPEAASFILKNKNHNQTIARYQWIEKELIKHSNAYNWLHNDFSHVEKLDSRYFFKNLIALLKDAKKITEERQMRNYLKSLNDKKQKLFKKYQFSAEFVNIINFLSLLGNFRDERKSYNQMAGSALNKLAIEFSRRTRLDINTVEHLFHWEIKEIFNLDPQFIKKAKERSKGVFHIVKTPKTYKEIAGKQGAALNEHIKQLIKQKNNLQGMAAYKGVVRGVVKIVKHQKDFYKFKKGEILVAPNTRPEYVPIMKIAGAIISEEGGIICHSAIVSRELKIPCIVGVQGIISVLKDGDLVEVDADKGVVKILK
;
A
#
# COMPACT_ATOMS: atom_id res chain seq x y z
N MET A 1 32.84 -9.01 17.99
CA MET A 1 33.12 -8.25 16.74
C MET A 1 33.16 -9.10 15.46
N LYS A 2 33.32 -10.44 15.48
CA LYS A 2 33.37 -11.29 14.26
C LYS A 2 32.02 -11.53 13.54
N GLU A 3 30.90 -11.66 14.27
CA GLU A 3 29.61 -12.05 13.67
C GLU A 3 28.91 -10.93 12.87
N TYR A 4 29.06 -9.67 13.27
CA TYR A 4 28.43 -8.54 12.56
C TYR A 4 29.12 -8.24 11.21
N GLN A 5 30.44 -8.44 11.12
CA GLN A 5 31.17 -8.33 9.85
C GLN A 5 30.80 -9.47 8.90
N LEU A 6 30.63 -10.70 9.42
CA LEU A 6 30.11 -11.85 8.68
C LEU A 6 28.70 -11.56 8.13
N PHE A 7 27.83 -11.00 8.99
CA PHE A 7 26.49 -10.56 8.63
C PHE A 7 26.48 -9.54 7.48
N GLN A 8 27.34 -8.52 7.51
CA GLN A 8 27.45 -7.53 6.43
C GLN A 8 27.96 -8.13 5.12
N LYS A 9 28.95 -9.04 5.19
CA LYS A 9 29.53 -9.72 4.03
C LYS A 9 28.49 -10.53 3.26
N PHE A 10 27.60 -11.23 3.96
CA PHE A 10 26.56 -12.03 3.33
C PHE A 10 25.39 -11.20 2.78
N LEU A 11 25.08 -10.04 3.37
CA LEU A 11 24.06 -9.13 2.84
C LEU A 11 24.44 -8.46 1.51
N ALA A 12 25.74 -8.38 1.21
CA ALA A 12 26.23 -7.81 -0.05
C ALA A 12 26.11 -8.78 -1.24
N LYS A 13 25.86 -10.08 -1.00
CA LYS A 13 25.74 -11.08 -2.05
C LYS A 13 24.33 -11.14 -2.62
N ASP A 14 24.24 -11.41 -3.92
CA ASP A 14 22.96 -11.65 -4.60
C ASP A 14 22.29 -12.93 -4.09
N GLN A 15 21.01 -12.79 -3.78
CA GLN A 15 20.23 -13.84 -3.12
C GLN A 15 18.98 -14.20 -3.92
N TYR A 16 18.76 -15.50 -4.09
CA TYR A 16 17.49 -16.06 -4.49
C TYR A 16 16.68 -16.40 -3.23
N THR A 17 15.61 -15.65 -2.95
CA THR A 17 14.86 -15.75 -1.68
C THR A 17 13.46 -16.28 -1.91
N GLN A 18 13.06 -17.31 -1.14
CA GLN A 18 11.73 -17.89 -1.16
C GLN A 18 10.97 -17.56 0.13
N GLY A 19 9.77 -16.98 0.03
CA GLY A 19 8.93 -16.64 1.19
C GLY A 19 7.78 -17.64 1.40
N PHE A 20 7.64 -18.20 2.61
CA PHE A 20 6.57 -19.16 2.95
C PHE A 20 6.42 -19.36 4.47
N ASN A 21 5.35 -20.03 4.89
CA ASN A 21 5.18 -20.44 6.29
C ASN A 21 6.26 -21.44 6.68
N GLY A 22 7.02 -21.13 7.74
CA GLY A 22 8.16 -21.94 8.14
C GLY A 22 8.72 -21.55 9.50
N VAL A 23 9.27 -22.53 10.22
CA VAL A 23 10.00 -22.33 11.48
C VAL A 23 11.39 -22.98 11.41
N PRO A 24 12.38 -22.47 12.17
CA PRO A 24 13.78 -22.89 12.08
C PRO A 24 14.03 -24.39 12.13
N ILE A 25 13.41 -25.12 13.07
CA ILE A 25 13.75 -26.53 13.29
C ILE A 25 13.47 -27.43 12.08
N TYR A 26 12.42 -27.09 11.30
CA TYR A 26 12.02 -27.84 10.11
C TYR A 26 12.74 -27.36 8.83
N LEU A 27 13.43 -26.21 8.86
CA LEU A 27 14.00 -25.61 7.64
C LEU A 27 15.51 -25.44 7.70
N ASN A 28 16.07 -25.03 8.84
CA ASN A 28 17.52 -24.88 8.99
C ASN A 28 18.24 -26.24 8.89
N SER A 29 17.57 -27.33 9.25
CA SER A 29 18.08 -28.70 9.01
C SER A 29 18.31 -28.99 7.53
N ALA A 30 17.48 -28.44 6.63
CA ALA A 30 17.70 -28.58 5.19
C ALA A 30 19.00 -27.93 4.71
N ALA A 31 19.52 -26.90 5.39
CA ALA A 31 20.79 -26.28 5.05
C ALA A 31 21.99 -27.23 5.21
N GLN A 32 21.86 -28.26 6.05
CA GLN A 32 22.90 -29.28 6.25
C GLN A 32 23.13 -30.15 5.01
N SER A 33 22.20 -30.14 4.05
CA SER A 33 22.38 -30.76 2.72
C SER A 33 23.63 -30.29 1.99
N ARG A 34 24.24 -29.14 2.35
CA ARG A 34 25.54 -28.69 1.83
C ARG A 34 26.63 -29.76 1.95
N ILE A 35 26.59 -30.57 3.01
CA ILE A 35 27.59 -31.61 3.30
C ILE A 35 27.45 -32.80 2.33
N PRO A 36 26.30 -33.50 2.25
CA PRO A 36 26.13 -34.61 1.31
C PRO A 36 26.18 -34.14 -0.15
N MET A 37 25.75 -32.90 -0.45
CA MET A 37 25.90 -32.31 -1.78
C MET A 37 27.38 -32.19 -2.18
N LYS A 38 28.23 -31.64 -1.31
CA LYS A 38 29.67 -31.54 -1.59
C LYS A 38 30.30 -32.91 -1.80
N LYS A 39 29.91 -33.91 -0.99
CA LYS A 39 30.40 -35.29 -1.12
C LYS A 39 29.98 -35.94 -2.46
N TYR A 40 28.75 -35.73 -2.91
CA TYR A 40 28.19 -36.41 -4.08
C TYR A 40 28.46 -35.69 -5.41
N LEU A 41 28.35 -34.36 -5.42
CA LEU A 41 28.51 -33.51 -6.60
C LEU A 41 29.94 -32.96 -6.75
N GLY A 42 30.69 -32.87 -5.64
CA GLY A 42 31.93 -32.10 -5.57
C GLY A 42 31.71 -30.62 -5.22
N TYR A 43 30.46 -30.17 -5.18
CA TYR A 43 30.06 -28.81 -4.82
C TYR A 43 28.82 -28.83 -3.93
N GLY A 44 28.80 -27.98 -2.91
CA GLY A 44 27.66 -27.80 -2.00
C GLY A 44 27.42 -26.32 -1.74
N TYR A 45 26.21 -25.98 -1.28
CA TYR A 45 25.85 -24.61 -0.94
C TYR A 45 26.83 -24.02 0.07
N SER A 46 27.32 -22.82 -0.21
CA SER A 46 28.32 -22.14 0.60
C SER A 46 27.71 -21.46 1.81
N ALA A 47 26.50 -20.90 1.67
CA ALA A 47 25.72 -20.38 2.79
C ALA A 47 24.22 -20.26 2.50
N PHE A 48 23.43 -20.20 3.58
CA PHE A 48 22.02 -19.88 3.56
C PHE A 48 21.72 -18.69 4.46
N ILE A 49 20.79 -17.82 4.06
CA ILE A 49 20.33 -16.66 4.83
C ILE A 49 18.83 -16.78 5.02
N CYS A 50 18.40 -17.13 6.24
CA CYS A 50 17.01 -17.44 6.54
C CYS A 50 16.45 -16.44 7.55
N SER A 51 15.40 -15.70 7.23
CA SER A 51 14.73 -14.82 8.19
C SER A 51 13.39 -15.40 8.63
N TYR A 52 13.06 -15.28 9.92
CA TYR A 52 11.84 -15.81 10.50
C TYR A 52 11.15 -14.77 11.38
N SER A 53 9.82 -14.65 11.27
CA SER A 53 9.00 -13.87 12.21
C SER A 53 7.56 -14.37 12.18
N ASN A 54 7.01 -14.70 13.36
CA ASN A 54 5.62 -15.16 13.52
C ASN A 54 5.22 -16.25 12.50
N ASP A 55 5.98 -17.35 12.49
CA ASP A 55 5.79 -18.54 11.64
C ASP A 55 5.89 -18.30 10.12
N TYR A 56 6.39 -17.14 9.70
CA TYR A 56 6.76 -16.84 8.30
C TYR A 56 8.28 -16.84 8.13
N CYS A 57 8.74 -17.47 7.06
CA CYS A 57 10.13 -17.64 6.69
C CYS A 57 10.41 -16.97 5.34
N GLU A 58 11.56 -16.32 5.22
CA GLU A 58 12.20 -16.01 3.94
C GLU A 58 13.52 -16.76 3.87
N TYR A 59 13.57 -17.80 3.04
CA TYR A 59 14.70 -18.71 2.90
C TYR A 59 15.55 -18.30 1.69
N GLY A 60 16.77 -17.85 1.95
CA GLY A 60 17.68 -17.27 0.96
C GLY A 60 18.83 -18.21 0.57
N TYR A 61 19.00 -18.40 -0.73
CA TYR A 61 20.15 -19.04 -1.38
C TYR A 61 21.07 -17.98 -1.96
N LEU A 62 22.38 -18.24 -1.99
CA LEU A 62 23.27 -17.45 -2.82
C LEU A 62 23.06 -17.83 -4.30
N THR A 63 22.82 -16.83 -5.15
CA THR A 63 22.54 -17.05 -6.57
C THR A 63 23.69 -17.77 -7.28
N GLU A 64 24.92 -17.45 -6.88
CA GLU A 64 26.15 -18.07 -7.37
C GLU A 64 26.19 -19.60 -7.10
N ASP A 65 25.75 -20.04 -5.92
CA ASP A 65 25.73 -21.46 -5.58
C ASP A 65 24.78 -22.24 -6.50
N LEU A 66 23.60 -21.67 -6.81
CA LEU A 66 22.62 -22.28 -7.71
C LEU A 66 23.18 -22.46 -9.13
N ILE A 67 23.93 -21.46 -9.62
CA ILE A 67 24.60 -21.52 -10.92
C ILE A 67 25.71 -22.57 -10.91
N ASN A 68 26.56 -22.59 -9.89
CA ASN A 68 27.68 -23.52 -9.78
C ASN A 68 27.21 -24.97 -9.65
N ILE A 69 26.11 -25.21 -8.92
CA ILE A 69 25.48 -26.54 -8.84
C ILE A 69 25.04 -27.00 -10.24
N TRP A 70 24.44 -26.12 -11.04
CA TRP A 70 24.08 -26.48 -12.42
C TRP A 70 25.32 -26.78 -13.27
N VAL A 71 26.34 -25.93 -13.22
CA VAL A 71 27.57 -26.11 -14.00
C VAL A 71 28.23 -27.44 -13.68
N GLU A 72 28.36 -27.79 -12.39
CA GLU A 72 28.98 -29.04 -11.98
C GLU A 72 28.09 -30.24 -12.33
N ALA A 73 26.77 -30.17 -12.08
CA ALA A 73 25.85 -31.24 -12.43
C ALA A 73 25.85 -31.50 -13.94
N LYS A 74 25.90 -30.45 -14.76
CA LYS A 74 25.98 -30.56 -16.22
C LYS A 74 27.26 -31.26 -16.68
N LYS A 75 28.41 -30.95 -16.06
CA LYS A 75 29.68 -31.67 -16.34
C LYS A 75 29.55 -33.16 -16.02
N ARG A 76 28.92 -33.52 -14.90
CA ARG A 76 28.69 -34.91 -14.52
C ARG A 76 27.70 -35.61 -15.46
N ILE A 77 26.60 -34.96 -15.82
CA ILE A 77 25.60 -35.49 -16.76
C ILE A 77 26.19 -35.72 -18.16
N LYS A 78 27.10 -34.85 -18.61
CA LYS A 78 27.83 -35.03 -19.88
C LYS A 78 28.71 -36.29 -19.86
N LYS A 79 29.33 -36.61 -18.72
CA LYS A 79 30.16 -37.82 -18.55
C LYS A 79 29.32 -39.09 -18.30
N ASP A 80 28.23 -38.96 -17.55
CA ASP A 80 27.31 -40.04 -17.20
C ASP A 80 25.86 -39.57 -17.31
N THR A 81 25.18 -39.98 -18.39
CA THR A 81 23.78 -39.62 -18.63
C THR A 81 22.81 -40.14 -17.57
N LYS A 82 23.21 -41.13 -16.76
CA LYS A 82 22.42 -41.68 -15.65
C LYS A 82 22.74 -41.02 -14.31
N TYR A 83 23.60 -39.99 -14.27
CA TYR A 83 24.04 -39.36 -13.03
C TYR A 83 22.90 -38.92 -12.11
N LEU A 84 21.89 -38.21 -12.63
CA LEU A 84 20.74 -37.77 -11.83
C LEU A 84 19.87 -38.95 -11.34
N ALA A 85 19.78 -40.02 -12.11
CA ALA A 85 19.07 -41.24 -11.70
C ALA A 85 19.81 -41.96 -10.55
N LYS A 86 21.13 -42.05 -10.62
CA LYS A 86 21.97 -42.57 -9.53
C LYS A 86 21.85 -41.69 -8.28
N ALA A 87 21.84 -40.37 -8.44
CA ALA A 87 21.64 -39.43 -7.33
C ALA A 87 20.28 -39.66 -6.65
N LYS A 88 19.23 -39.87 -7.44
CA LYS A 88 17.91 -40.23 -6.90
C LYS A 88 17.92 -41.56 -6.15
N GLN A 89 18.60 -42.59 -6.67
CA GLN A 89 18.71 -43.88 -5.99
C GLN A 89 19.42 -43.76 -4.64
N GLU A 90 20.53 -43.02 -4.57
CA GLU A 90 21.23 -42.78 -3.31
C GLU A 90 20.37 -42.00 -2.31
N TYR A 91 19.60 -41.01 -2.80
CA TYR A 91 18.67 -40.26 -1.96
C TYR A 91 17.60 -41.18 -1.36
N GLU A 92 17.04 -42.06 -2.18
CA GLU A 92 15.99 -42.98 -1.75
C GLU A 92 16.51 -43.99 -0.72
N LYS A 93 17.73 -44.52 -0.91
CA LYS A 93 18.40 -45.41 0.07
C LYS A 93 18.51 -44.73 1.44
N VAL A 94 19.01 -43.50 1.47
CA VAL A 94 19.16 -42.72 2.72
C VAL A 94 17.79 -42.46 3.36
N PHE A 95 16.79 -42.06 2.58
CA PHE A 95 15.46 -41.77 3.11
C PHE A 95 14.74 -43.02 3.65
N GLN A 96 14.87 -44.17 2.99
CA GLN A 96 14.27 -45.43 3.46
C GLN A 96 14.86 -45.90 4.79
N ALA A 97 16.16 -45.69 5.03
CA ALA A 97 16.80 -45.99 6.31
C ALA A 97 16.16 -45.17 7.46
N HIS A 98 15.93 -43.88 7.24
CA HIS A 98 15.25 -43.01 8.20
C HIS A 98 13.78 -43.38 8.42
N LYS A 99 13.07 -43.77 7.36
CA LYS A 99 11.66 -44.20 7.46
C LYS A 99 11.51 -45.46 8.32
N LYS A 100 12.42 -46.43 8.18
CA LYS A 100 12.46 -47.63 9.02
C LYS A 100 12.63 -47.26 10.49
N MET A 101 13.64 -46.42 10.78
CA MET A 101 13.89 -45.87 12.11
C MET A 101 12.62 -45.26 12.69
N PHE A 102 11.98 -44.29 12.02
CA PHE A 102 10.77 -43.61 12.53
C PHE A 102 9.57 -44.53 12.77
N THR A 103 9.44 -45.61 12.00
CA THR A 103 8.33 -46.56 12.14
C THR A 103 8.50 -47.41 13.41
N GLU A 104 9.73 -47.77 13.77
CA GLU A 104 10.06 -48.54 14.99
C GLU A 104 9.87 -47.72 16.29
N ILE A 105 9.81 -46.39 16.17
CA ILE A 105 9.76 -45.42 17.28
C ILE A 105 8.31 -45.04 17.67
N GLY A 106 7.36 -45.16 16.74
CA GLY A 106 6.03 -44.55 16.77
C GLY A 106 5.02 -45.04 17.81
N ALA A 107 5.40 -45.86 18.80
CA ALA A 107 4.47 -46.35 19.82
C ALA A 107 5.15 -46.48 21.20
N LYS A 108 4.79 -45.59 22.14
CA LYS A 108 5.12 -45.61 23.58
C LYS A 108 6.61 -45.56 23.99
N LYS A 109 7.58 -45.90 23.14
CA LYS A 109 9.02 -45.94 23.50
C LYS A 109 9.64 -44.57 23.83
N ILE A 110 9.37 -43.50 23.07
CA ILE A 110 10.00 -42.18 23.32
C ILE A 110 9.69 -41.65 24.73
N ALA A 111 8.46 -41.84 25.21
CA ALA A 111 8.01 -41.31 26.51
C ALA A 111 8.73 -41.96 27.70
N VAL A 112 9.23 -43.18 27.54
CA VAL A 112 9.93 -43.95 28.59
C VAL A 112 11.46 -43.92 28.44
N MET A 113 12.01 -43.34 27.36
CA MET A 113 13.46 -43.18 27.19
C MET A 113 14.07 -42.34 28.30
N GLU A 114 15.28 -42.69 28.73
CA GLU A 114 16.07 -41.82 29.60
C GLU A 114 16.56 -40.58 28.84
N ASN A 115 16.93 -39.52 29.56
CA ASN A 115 17.29 -38.25 28.94
C ASN A 115 18.51 -38.36 28.00
N GLY A 116 19.50 -39.20 28.30
CA GLY A 116 20.67 -39.41 27.44
C GLY A 116 20.30 -40.09 26.11
N GLU A 117 19.51 -41.16 26.18
CA GLU A 117 18.97 -41.85 25.00
C GLU A 117 18.10 -40.91 24.15
N PHE A 118 17.24 -40.13 24.80
CA PHE A 118 16.37 -39.15 24.13
C PHE A 118 17.16 -38.07 23.37
N ILE A 119 18.27 -37.56 23.90
CA ILE A 119 19.10 -36.56 23.21
C ILE A 119 19.70 -37.13 21.93
N ASN A 120 20.22 -38.35 21.98
CA ASN A 120 20.71 -39.05 20.79
C ASN A 120 19.60 -39.22 19.75
N HIS A 121 18.39 -39.51 20.23
CA HIS A 121 17.21 -39.64 19.40
C HIS A 121 16.80 -38.34 18.71
N LEU A 122 16.81 -37.24 19.46
CA LEU A 122 16.52 -35.90 18.96
C LEU A 122 17.54 -35.48 17.89
N LYS A 123 18.83 -35.75 18.11
CA LYS A 123 19.90 -35.49 17.12
C LYS A 123 19.70 -36.32 15.85
N LYS A 124 19.42 -37.62 15.96
CA LYS A 124 19.12 -38.50 14.80
C LYS A 124 17.89 -38.01 14.02
N SER A 125 16.85 -37.55 14.71
CA SER A 125 15.64 -37.03 14.08
C SER A 125 15.89 -35.75 13.28
N LEU A 126 16.80 -34.89 13.74
CA LEU A 126 17.26 -33.73 12.95
C LEU A 126 18.09 -34.12 11.74
N THR A 127 18.98 -35.11 11.87
CA THR A 127 19.74 -35.65 10.74
C THR A 127 18.80 -36.22 9.68
N ALA A 128 17.78 -36.99 10.09
CA ALA A 128 16.76 -37.50 9.19
C ALA A 128 15.96 -36.39 8.50
N MET A 129 15.70 -35.27 9.19
CA MET A 129 15.10 -34.09 8.58
C MET A 129 16.02 -33.45 7.53
N ALA A 130 17.31 -33.30 7.84
CA ALA A 130 18.30 -32.81 6.88
C ALA A 130 18.40 -33.70 5.64
N ASP A 131 18.45 -35.02 5.83
CA ASP A 131 18.60 -36.01 4.77
C ASP A 131 17.32 -36.17 3.92
N SER A 132 16.14 -35.84 4.46
CA SER A 132 14.90 -35.77 3.67
C SER A 132 14.99 -34.76 2.51
N VAL A 133 15.90 -33.78 2.62
CA VAL A 133 16.32 -32.90 1.52
C VAL A 133 17.61 -33.42 0.89
N GLY A 134 18.66 -33.60 1.70
CA GLY A 134 19.90 -34.29 1.34
C GLY A 134 20.47 -33.91 -0.03
N ILE A 135 20.93 -34.91 -0.78
CA ILE A 135 21.45 -34.73 -2.15
C ILE A 135 20.37 -34.31 -3.16
N ALA A 136 19.09 -34.50 -2.84
CA ALA A 136 18.01 -34.02 -3.69
C ALA A 136 17.90 -32.47 -3.68
N HIS A 137 18.69 -31.78 -2.86
CA HIS A 137 18.86 -30.33 -2.96
C HIS A 137 19.58 -29.87 -4.24
N ILE A 138 20.17 -30.80 -5.00
CA ILE A 138 20.70 -30.56 -6.36
C ILE A 138 19.63 -30.04 -7.33
N LEU A 139 18.37 -30.41 -7.08
CA LEU A 139 17.23 -30.08 -7.94
C LEU A 139 16.99 -28.58 -8.07
N GLU A 140 17.33 -27.76 -7.06
CA GLU A 140 17.09 -26.32 -7.12
C GLU A 140 18.00 -25.65 -8.17
N GLY A 141 19.30 -26.01 -8.17
CA GLY A 141 20.25 -25.52 -9.19
C GLY A 141 20.02 -26.14 -10.56
N VAL A 142 19.85 -27.47 -10.63
CA VAL A 142 19.62 -28.19 -11.90
C VAL A 142 18.32 -27.76 -12.56
N GLY A 143 17.22 -27.67 -11.80
CA GLY A 143 15.92 -27.24 -12.33
C GLY A 143 16.00 -25.85 -12.96
N MET A 144 16.64 -24.89 -12.28
CA MET A 144 16.83 -23.54 -12.81
C MET A 144 17.71 -23.49 -14.06
N GLY A 145 18.83 -24.22 -14.06
CA GLY A 145 19.77 -24.22 -15.19
C GLY A 145 19.20 -24.87 -16.45
N VAL A 146 18.56 -26.04 -16.31
CA VAL A 146 17.94 -26.76 -17.42
C VAL A 146 16.79 -25.94 -18.02
N GLU A 147 15.97 -25.30 -17.18
CA GLU A 147 14.86 -24.47 -17.64
C GLU A 147 15.34 -23.32 -18.53
N GLN A 148 16.41 -22.63 -18.11
CA GLN A 148 16.98 -21.51 -18.85
C GLN A 148 17.54 -21.95 -20.20
N GLU A 149 18.32 -23.03 -20.25
CA GLU A 149 18.86 -23.54 -21.51
C GLU A 149 17.77 -24.08 -22.44
N LEU A 150 16.73 -24.72 -21.89
CA LEU A 150 15.60 -25.22 -22.65
C LEU A 150 14.84 -24.07 -23.31
N LYS A 151 14.66 -22.97 -22.58
CA LYS A 151 14.03 -21.75 -23.10
C LYS A 151 14.82 -21.16 -24.25
N ASP A 152 16.14 -21.03 -24.12
CA ASP A 152 16.99 -20.43 -25.14
C ASP A 152 17.01 -21.26 -26.42
N LYS A 153 17.13 -22.60 -26.32
CA LYS A 153 17.07 -23.51 -27.47
C LYS A 153 15.67 -23.60 -28.11
N LEU A 154 14.60 -23.56 -27.31
CA LEU A 154 13.25 -23.59 -27.87
C LEU A 154 12.95 -22.29 -28.63
N LEU A 155 13.43 -21.14 -28.16
CA LEU A 155 13.29 -19.86 -28.86
C LEU A 155 14.06 -19.82 -30.18
N SER A 156 15.16 -20.56 -30.32
CA SER A 156 15.96 -20.59 -31.56
C SER A 156 15.33 -21.43 -32.68
N ILE A 157 14.39 -22.32 -32.36
CA ILE A 157 13.75 -23.24 -33.34
C ILE A 157 12.29 -22.89 -33.66
N LEU A 158 11.73 -21.87 -33.01
CA LEU A 158 10.34 -21.46 -33.21
C LEU A 158 10.25 -20.34 -34.25
N ASP A 159 9.59 -20.63 -35.37
CA ASP A 159 9.30 -19.64 -36.42
C ASP A 159 8.45 -18.48 -35.89
N ASN A 160 7.43 -18.81 -35.09
CA ASN A 160 6.56 -17.83 -34.43
C ASN A 160 6.83 -17.77 -32.92
N LYS A 161 7.56 -16.74 -32.49
CA LYS A 161 7.86 -16.49 -31.07
C LYS A 161 6.61 -16.31 -30.20
N LYS A 162 5.43 -15.99 -30.78
CA LYS A 162 4.16 -15.89 -30.03
C LYS A 162 3.69 -17.24 -29.47
N ASP A 163 4.09 -18.35 -30.08
CA ASP A 163 3.70 -19.69 -29.64
C ASP A 163 4.63 -20.29 -28.56
N PHE A 164 5.74 -19.60 -28.24
CA PHE A 164 6.73 -20.08 -27.27
C PHE A 164 6.11 -20.55 -25.96
N ASN A 165 5.26 -19.74 -25.33
CA ASN A 165 4.66 -20.08 -24.03
C ASN A 165 3.75 -21.32 -24.11
N LYS A 166 3.09 -21.53 -25.25
CA LYS A 166 2.21 -22.69 -25.49
C LYS A 166 3.03 -23.98 -25.62
N TYR A 167 4.10 -23.95 -26.42
CA TYR A 167 5.00 -25.09 -26.59
C TYR A 167 5.78 -25.38 -25.31
N PHE A 168 6.38 -24.35 -24.70
CA PHE A 168 7.17 -24.49 -23.48
C PHE A 168 6.36 -25.07 -22.31
N SER A 169 5.13 -24.59 -22.09
CA SER A 169 4.26 -25.13 -21.02
C SER A 169 3.83 -26.57 -21.27
N SER A 170 3.60 -26.97 -22.52
CA SER A 170 3.22 -28.34 -22.89
C SER A 170 4.39 -29.32 -22.77
N LEU A 171 5.59 -28.91 -23.23
CA LEU A 171 6.78 -29.75 -23.23
C LEU A 171 7.37 -29.95 -21.82
N THR A 172 7.09 -29.05 -20.89
CA THR A 172 7.59 -29.13 -19.50
C THR A 172 6.54 -29.66 -18.51
N ALA A 173 5.40 -30.14 -19.01
CA ALA A 173 4.36 -30.74 -18.18
C ALA A 173 4.81 -32.11 -17.66
N PRO A 174 4.66 -32.39 -16.34
CA PRO A 174 5.09 -33.68 -15.80
C PRO A 174 4.24 -34.83 -16.32
N THR A 175 4.87 -35.98 -16.55
CA THR A 175 4.18 -37.19 -17.00
C THR A 175 3.42 -37.91 -15.88
N LYS A 176 3.81 -37.66 -14.62
CA LYS A 176 3.15 -38.21 -13.43
C LYS A 176 2.36 -37.13 -12.69
N ILE A 177 1.23 -37.54 -12.10
CA ILE A 177 0.43 -36.70 -11.21
C ILE A 177 1.11 -36.53 -9.83
N SER A 178 0.92 -35.35 -9.26
CA SER A 178 1.41 -34.96 -7.94
C SER A 178 0.85 -35.84 -6.82
N PHE A 179 1.55 -35.92 -5.68
CA PHE A 179 1.03 -36.62 -4.51
C PHE A 179 -0.31 -36.08 -4.02
N ALA A 180 -0.57 -34.78 -4.20
CA ALA A 180 -1.85 -34.15 -3.84
C ALA A 180 -2.98 -34.66 -4.72
N SER A 181 -2.75 -34.76 -6.03
CA SER A 181 -3.70 -35.34 -6.98
C SER A 181 -3.86 -36.86 -6.81
N ARG A 182 -2.79 -37.58 -6.44
CA ARG A 182 -2.87 -39.01 -6.07
C ARG A 182 -3.78 -39.22 -4.87
N GLU A 183 -3.59 -38.45 -3.80
CA GLU A 183 -4.43 -38.52 -2.59
C GLU A 183 -5.90 -38.21 -2.89
N GLU A 184 -6.17 -37.20 -3.71
CA GLU A 184 -7.54 -36.85 -4.08
C GLU A 184 -8.22 -37.92 -4.95
N ASN A 185 -7.47 -38.55 -5.87
CA ASN A 185 -7.97 -39.68 -6.65
C ASN A 185 -8.33 -40.88 -5.76
N ASP A 186 -7.48 -41.20 -4.78
CA ASP A 186 -7.76 -42.26 -3.82
C ASP A 186 -8.98 -41.91 -2.94
N LEU A 187 -9.10 -40.66 -2.48
CA LEU A 187 -10.24 -40.17 -1.70
C LEU A 187 -11.55 -40.17 -2.51
N SER A 188 -11.48 -39.91 -3.83
CA SER A 188 -12.61 -40.00 -4.76
C SER A 188 -13.10 -41.44 -4.97
N LYS A 189 -12.18 -42.42 -4.99
CA LYS A 189 -12.57 -43.85 -5.01
C LYS A 189 -13.31 -44.23 -3.72
N ILE A 190 -12.82 -43.77 -2.56
CA ILE A 190 -13.46 -44.00 -1.26
C ILE A 190 -14.87 -43.39 -1.20
N LYS A 191 -15.11 -42.25 -1.87
CA LYS A 191 -16.44 -41.59 -1.95
C LYS A 191 -17.53 -42.49 -2.52
N LYS A 192 -17.17 -43.49 -3.33
CA LYS A 192 -18.11 -44.43 -3.96
C LYS A 192 -18.44 -45.63 -3.06
N LEU A 193 -17.67 -45.86 -1.99
CA LEU A 193 -17.87 -46.97 -1.06
C LEU A 193 -18.95 -46.63 -0.02
N LYS A 194 -19.59 -47.65 0.55
CA LYS A 194 -20.60 -47.52 1.62
C LYS A 194 -20.33 -48.54 2.74
N GLY A 195 -20.89 -48.30 3.93
CA GLY A 195 -20.81 -49.19 5.10
C GLY A 195 -19.36 -49.47 5.58
N ARG A 196 -19.14 -50.65 6.16
CA ARG A 196 -17.86 -51.10 6.75
C ARG A 196 -16.66 -51.02 5.79
N ARG A 197 -16.88 -51.25 4.49
CA ARG A 197 -15.82 -51.12 3.46
C ARG A 197 -15.31 -49.69 3.32
N ARG A 198 -16.18 -48.69 3.50
CA ARG A 198 -15.80 -47.28 3.47
C ARG A 198 -14.99 -46.91 4.71
N GLU A 199 -15.39 -47.38 5.89
CA GLU A 199 -14.69 -47.12 7.15
C GLU A 199 -13.25 -47.66 7.10
N LEU A 200 -13.08 -48.92 6.73
CA LEU A 200 -11.74 -49.54 6.56
C LEU A 200 -10.89 -48.79 5.52
N ALA A 201 -11.49 -48.36 4.41
CA ALA A 201 -10.79 -47.60 3.39
C ALA A 201 -10.39 -46.19 3.88
N MET A 202 -11.22 -45.54 4.70
CA MET A 202 -10.90 -44.24 5.32
C MET A 202 -9.77 -44.36 6.34
N GLU A 203 -9.72 -45.43 7.12
CA GLU A 203 -8.61 -45.72 8.04
C GLU A 203 -7.30 -45.99 7.28
N ALA A 204 -7.36 -46.81 6.24
CA ALA A 204 -6.21 -47.06 5.37
C ALA A 204 -5.71 -45.76 4.71
N HIS A 205 -6.63 -44.88 4.28
CA HIS A 205 -6.29 -43.57 3.73
C HIS A 205 -5.60 -42.67 4.74
N LEU A 206 -6.09 -42.61 5.98
CA LEU A 206 -5.45 -41.87 7.06
C LEU A 206 -4.03 -42.38 7.34
N LYS A 207 -3.83 -43.71 7.37
CA LYS A 207 -2.50 -44.30 7.55
C LYS A 207 -1.55 -43.98 6.38
N LYS A 208 -2.05 -43.96 5.15
CA LYS A 208 -1.26 -43.66 3.94
C LYS A 208 -0.90 -42.18 3.81
N TYR A 209 -1.82 -41.29 4.14
CA TYR A 209 -1.74 -39.84 3.90
C TYR A 209 -1.75 -38.99 5.18
N PHE A 210 -1.32 -39.54 6.32
CA PHE A 210 -1.30 -38.83 7.62
C PHE A 210 -0.58 -37.47 7.58
N TRP A 211 0.41 -37.35 6.70
CA TRP A 211 1.29 -36.18 6.52
C TRP A 211 0.76 -35.15 5.51
N ILE A 212 -0.34 -35.43 4.78
CA ILE A 212 -0.77 -34.62 3.62
C ILE A 212 -1.11 -33.17 3.98
N ARG A 213 -1.42 -32.90 5.26
CA ARG A 213 -1.73 -31.55 5.78
C ARG A 213 -0.56 -30.89 6.50
N ASN A 214 0.60 -31.53 6.54
CA ASN A 214 1.78 -30.96 7.17
C ASN A 214 2.32 -29.77 6.38
N SER A 215 3.09 -28.95 7.06
CA SER A 215 3.76 -27.77 6.50
C SER A 215 5.07 -27.54 7.25
N TYR A 216 5.90 -26.61 6.77
CA TYR A 216 7.15 -26.27 7.45
C TYR A 216 6.98 -25.53 8.79
N VAL A 217 5.75 -25.36 9.29
CA VAL A 217 5.46 -24.91 10.67
C VAL A 217 5.05 -26.05 11.60
N GLY A 218 4.90 -27.27 11.07
CA GLY A 218 4.51 -28.46 11.82
C GLY A 218 3.36 -29.24 11.18
N PRO A 219 2.91 -30.33 11.85
CA PRO A 219 1.89 -31.21 11.32
C PRO A 219 0.49 -30.60 11.34
N GLY A 220 -0.30 -30.96 10.34
CA GLY A 220 -1.69 -30.50 10.21
C GLY A 220 -2.68 -31.53 10.76
N LYS A 221 -3.70 -31.09 11.51
CA LYS A 221 -4.76 -31.99 12.00
C LYS A 221 -5.46 -32.68 10.84
N ILE A 222 -5.50 -34.01 10.84
CA ILE A 222 -6.29 -34.82 9.91
C ILE A 222 -7.04 -35.90 10.69
N ASN A 223 -8.32 -36.07 10.37
CA ASN A 223 -9.20 -37.09 10.97
C ASN A 223 -10.34 -37.39 10.00
N ILE A 224 -11.15 -38.40 10.35
CA ILE A 224 -12.30 -38.86 9.56
C ILE A 224 -13.24 -37.69 9.21
N LYS A 225 -13.65 -36.87 10.19
CA LYS A 225 -14.54 -35.71 9.97
C LYS A 225 -13.97 -34.72 8.94
N ILE A 226 -12.67 -34.46 8.96
CA ILE A 226 -11.99 -33.58 8.01
C ILE A 226 -11.96 -34.20 6.61
N LEU A 227 -11.71 -35.52 6.50
CA LEU A 227 -11.75 -36.24 5.22
C LEU A 227 -13.16 -36.19 4.61
N GLU A 228 -14.20 -36.41 5.41
CA GLU A 228 -15.60 -36.33 4.93
C GLU A 228 -15.95 -34.95 4.39
N LYS A 229 -15.53 -33.90 5.10
CA LYS A 229 -15.70 -32.51 4.64
C LYS A 229 -14.96 -32.27 3.32
N ARG A 230 -13.75 -32.84 3.16
CA ARG A 230 -12.99 -32.74 1.90
C ARG A 230 -13.68 -33.49 0.77
N MET A 231 -14.22 -34.69 1.01
CA MET A 231 -14.93 -35.51 0.00
C MET A 231 -16.15 -34.80 -0.59
N LYS A 232 -16.85 -33.97 0.20
CA LYS A 232 -17.96 -33.13 -0.29
C LYS A 232 -17.52 -32.08 -1.31
N SER A 233 -16.25 -31.67 -1.28
CA SER A 233 -15.68 -30.61 -2.13
C SER A 233 -14.82 -31.11 -3.30
N ILE A 234 -14.68 -32.42 -3.49
CA ILE A 234 -13.95 -33.00 -4.62
C ILE A 234 -14.80 -32.85 -5.88
N ASN A 235 -14.37 -31.97 -6.77
CA ASN A 235 -14.87 -31.85 -8.15
C ASN A 235 -13.85 -32.49 -9.09
N THR A 236 -14.26 -33.53 -9.81
CA THR A 236 -13.45 -34.22 -10.81
C THR A 236 -13.37 -33.40 -12.10
N LYS A 237 -12.65 -32.28 -12.10
CA LYS A 237 -12.18 -31.68 -13.35
C LYS A 237 -10.79 -32.24 -13.65
N ARG A 238 -10.70 -33.08 -14.68
CA ARG A 238 -9.43 -33.61 -15.19
C ARG A 238 -8.70 -32.51 -15.96
N GLY A 239 -7.45 -32.22 -15.59
CA GLY A 239 -6.52 -31.50 -16.44
C GLY A 239 -6.25 -32.29 -17.73
N ASN A 240 -6.18 -31.57 -18.86
CA ASN A 240 -6.01 -32.15 -20.19
C ASN A 240 -4.73 -32.99 -20.27
N ALA A 241 -4.85 -34.17 -20.89
CA ALA A 241 -3.72 -35.01 -21.24
C ALA A 241 -2.71 -34.23 -22.10
N ILE A 242 -1.42 -34.50 -21.89
CA ILE A 242 -0.32 -33.98 -22.70
C ILE A 242 -0.69 -34.15 -24.17
N ASN A 243 -0.77 -33.04 -24.89
CA ASN A 243 -1.27 -33.01 -26.25
C ASN A 243 -0.18 -33.60 -27.17
N GLN A 244 -0.11 -34.93 -27.28
CA GLN A 244 0.89 -35.66 -28.07
C GLN A 244 0.92 -35.19 -29.54
N LYS A 245 -0.17 -34.59 -30.04
CA LYS A 245 -0.25 -33.90 -31.34
C LYS A 245 0.72 -32.72 -31.47
N ILE A 246 0.99 -31.96 -30.39
CA ILE A 246 1.87 -30.78 -30.40
C ILE A 246 3.34 -31.19 -30.59
N ILE A 247 3.72 -32.34 -30.06
CA ILE A 247 5.09 -32.89 -30.15
C ILE A 247 5.39 -33.36 -31.59
N LYS A 248 4.41 -33.91 -32.31
CA LYS A 248 4.58 -34.36 -33.71
C LYS A 248 4.85 -33.22 -34.70
N ASN A 249 4.37 -32.01 -34.42
CA ASN A 249 4.48 -30.87 -35.34
C ASN A 249 5.79 -30.07 -35.20
N LEU A 250 6.60 -30.34 -34.17
CA LEU A 250 7.89 -29.70 -33.96
C LEU A 250 9.02 -30.66 -34.39
N LYS A 251 9.94 -30.21 -35.25
CA LYS A 251 11.18 -30.94 -35.57
C LYS A 251 12.15 -30.87 -34.38
N ILE A 252 11.84 -31.60 -33.31
CA ILE A 252 12.61 -31.59 -32.04
C ILE A 252 13.93 -32.35 -32.21
N SER A 253 15.06 -31.70 -31.91
CA SER A 253 16.37 -32.35 -31.93
C SER A 253 16.53 -33.37 -30.79
N ARG A 254 17.42 -34.35 -30.98
CA ARG A 254 17.74 -35.37 -29.94
C ARG A 254 18.21 -34.74 -28.63
N GLU A 255 18.90 -33.60 -28.72
CA GLU A 255 19.37 -32.85 -27.55
C GLU A 255 18.19 -32.21 -26.79
N LEU A 256 17.26 -31.55 -27.51
CA LEU A 256 16.10 -30.90 -26.90
C LEU A 256 15.18 -31.92 -26.21
N LYS A 257 15.00 -33.10 -26.81
CA LYS A 257 14.25 -34.21 -26.22
C LYS A 257 14.83 -34.65 -24.86
N LYS A 258 16.16 -34.80 -24.77
CA LYS A 258 16.84 -35.15 -23.51
C LYS A 258 16.65 -34.09 -22.42
N MET A 259 16.63 -32.81 -22.80
CA MET A 259 16.37 -31.73 -21.84
C MET A 259 14.94 -31.76 -21.31
N ILE A 260 13.96 -32.05 -22.17
CA ILE A 260 12.55 -32.23 -21.77
C ILE A 260 12.41 -33.40 -20.79
N GLU A 261 13.00 -34.55 -21.10
CA GLU A 261 13.01 -35.73 -20.23
C GLU A 261 13.66 -35.43 -18.87
N MET A 262 14.73 -34.62 -18.86
CA MET A 262 15.38 -34.19 -17.63
C MET A 262 14.50 -33.24 -16.80
N VAL A 263 13.77 -32.31 -17.43
CA VAL A 263 12.80 -31.44 -16.71
C VAL A 263 11.69 -32.28 -16.08
N ASP A 264 11.14 -33.25 -16.79
CA ASP A 264 10.13 -34.17 -16.28
C ASP A 264 10.67 -34.97 -15.08
N PHE A 265 11.85 -35.57 -15.23
CA PHE A 265 12.52 -36.31 -14.16
C PHE A 265 12.73 -35.45 -12.90
N CYS A 266 13.27 -34.23 -13.06
CA CYS A 266 13.48 -33.29 -11.95
C CYS A 266 12.16 -32.89 -11.29
N THR A 267 11.09 -32.69 -12.06
CA THR A 267 9.76 -32.33 -11.55
C THR A 267 9.18 -33.46 -10.70
N ILE A 268 9.24 -34.70 -11.18
CA ILE A 268 8.77 -35.88 -10.46
C ILE A 268 9.56 -36.06 -9.16
N TRP A 269 10.89 -35.99 -9.22
CA TRP A 269 11.72 -36.16 -8.03
C TRP A 269 11.50 -35.02 -7.02
N GLN A 270 11.26 -33.78 -7.47
CA GLN A 270 10.95 -32.67 -6.56
C GLN A 270 9.61 -32.85 -5.83
N ASP A 271 8.61 -33.46 -6.46
CA ASP A 271 7.32 -33.82 -5.82
C ASP A 271 7.50 -34.93 -4.76
N GLU A 272 8.21 -36.00 -5.11
CA GLU A 272 8.54 -37.11 -4.21
C GLU A 272 9.38 -36.65 -3.00
N ARG A 273 10.39 -35.80 -3.23
CA ARG A 273 11.21 -35.20 -2.17
C ARG A 273 10.35 -34.41 -1.17
N LYS A 274 9.39 -33.62 -1.67
CA LYS A 274 8.48 -32.85 -0.81
C LYS A 274 7.58 -33.77 0.02
N GLU A 275 7.04 -34.82 -0.58
CA GLU A 275 6.30 -35.86 0.13
C GLU A 275 7.13 -36.45 1.29
N ASN A 276 8.39 -36.77 1.04
CA ASN A 276 9.32 -37.30 2.03
C ASN A 276 9.61 -36.32 3.18
N VAL A 277 9.82 -35.04 2.87
CA VAL A 277 10.01 -33.99 3.89
C VAL A 277 8.77 -33.84 4.77
N LEU A 278 7.58 -33.82 4.17
CA LEU A 278 6.31 -33.68 4.91
C LEU A 278 6.07 -34.87 5.85
N LYS A 279 6.45 -36.10 5.45
CA LYS A 279 6.44 -37.27 6.34
C LYS A 279 7.36 -37.08 7.54
N THR A 280 8.61 -36.66 7.30
CA THR A 280 9.60 -36.46 8.36
C THR A 280 9.16 -35.42 9.40
N ILE A 281 8.44 -34.38 8.98
CA ILE A 281 7.88 -33.37 9.91
C ILE A 281 6.94 -33.99 10.95
N SER A 282 6.09 -34.96 10.56
CA SER A 282 5.23 -35.66 11.54
C SER A 282 6.04 -36.34 12.63
N TYR A 283 7.14 -37.00 12.24
CA TYR A 283 7.94 -37.77 13.17
C TYR A 283 8.77 -36.86 14.08
N LEU A 284 9.37 -35.80 13.53
CA LEU A 284 10.09 -34.83 14.33
C LEU A 284 9.15 -34.12 15.32
N ASP A 285 7.91 -33.81 14.94
CA ASP A 285 6.95 -33.19 15.85
C ASP A 285 6.63 -34.06 17.08
N LEU A 286 6.57 -35.38 16.94
CA LEU A 286 6.42 -36.30 18.09
C LEU A 286 7.57 -36.14 19.09
N VAL A 287 8.80 -36.04 18.58
CA VAL A 287 10.00 -35.84 19.41
C VAL A 287 9.99 -34.45 20.05
N ILE A 288 9.56 -33.41 19.34
CA ILE A 288 9.44 -32.04 19.88
C ILE A 288 8.35 -31.94 20.95
N ASN A 289 7.24 -32.65 20.82
CA ASN A 289 6.21 -32.70 21.83
C ASN A 289 6.68 -33.43 23.10
N ASP A 290 7.49 -34.47 22.96
CA ASP A 290 8.11 -35.14 24.11
C ASP A 290 9.19 -34.26 24.77
N LEU A 291 10.03 -33.59 23.98
CA LEU A 291 10.96 -32.58 24.46
C LEU A 291 10.22 -31.49 25.25
N SER A 292 9.10 -30.99 24.72
CA SER A 292 8.24 -30.00 25.37
C SER A 292 7.83 -30.41 26.79
N ARG A 293 7.43 -31.67 26.97
CA ARG A 293 7.10 -32.26 28.27
C ARG A 293 8.32 -32.31 29.20
N ARG A 294 9.46 -32.83 28.72
CA ARG A 294 10.69 -32.99 29.53
C ARG A 294 11.27 -31.67 30.01
N VAL A 295 11.27 -30.63 29.17
CA VAL A 295 11.86 -29.32 29.52
C VAL A 295 10.87 -28.30 30.05
N ASN A 296 9.57 -28.60 30.03
CA ASN A 296 8.48 -27.68 30.37
C ASN A 296 8.57 -26.35 29.58
N ILE A 297 8.75 -26.48 28.26
CA ILE A 297 8.71 -25.35 27.32
C ILE A 297 7.68 -25.68 26.24
N PRO A 298 6.73 -24.77 25.95
CA PRO A 298 5.75 -24.99 24.90
C PRO A 298 6.38 -25.37 23.55
N ALA A 299 5.87 -26.41 22.89
CA ALA A 299 6.35 -26.88 21.59
C ALA A 299 6.39 -25.75 20.53
N ASN A 300 5.41 -24.84 20.56
CA ASN A 300 5.34 -23.68 19.66
C ASN A 300 6.46 -22.63 19.86
N LEU A 301 7.29 -22.77 20.91
CA LEU A 301 8.54 -22.04 21.11
C LEU A 301 9.75 -22.90 20.76
N LEU A 302 9.72 -24.20 21.07
CA LEU A 302 10.81 -25.14 20.76
C LEU A 302 11.07 -25.29 19.26
N VAL A 303 10.05 -25.09 18.41
CA VAL A 303 10.25 -25.08 16.94
C VAL A 303 11.14 -23.94 16.43
N TYR A 304 11.50 -22.97 17.28
CA TYR A 304 12.48 -21.90 17.01
C TYR A 304 13.91 -22.23 17.43
N LEU A 305 14.18 -23.48 17.84
CA LEU A 305 15.53 -24.01 17.97
C LEU A 305 16.19 -24.11 16.59
N GLY A 306 17.45 -23.68 16.51
CA GLY A 306 18.36 -23.97 15.43
C GLY A 306 18.90 -25.40 15.53
N VAL A 307 19.54 -25.86 14.47
CA VAL A 307 20.22 -27.15 14.41
C VAL A 307 21.37 -27.19 15.41
N ASP A 308 22.17 -26.12 15.48
CA ASP A 308 23.32 -26.04 16.40
C ASP A 308 22.89 -26.03 17.87
N ASP A 309 21.71 -25.47 18.20
CA ASP A 309 21.19 -25.49 19.57
C ASP A 309 20.91 -26.92 20.07
N ILE A 310 20.76 -27.89 19.16
CA ILE A 310 20.43 -29.27 19.47
C ILE A 310 21.64 -30.19 19.26
N LEU A 311 22.49 -29.93 18.27
CA LEU A 311 23.69 -30.76 18.07
C LEU A 311 24.72 -30.58 19.20
N LYS A 312 24.79 -29.37 19.78
CA LYS A 312 25.81 -29.01 20.79
C LYS A 312 25.45 -29.41 22.23
N ILE A 313 24.19 -29.70 22.52
CA ILE A 313 23.79 -30.04 23.90
C ILE A 313 24.27 -31.44 24.30
N THR A 314 24.63 -31.57 25.57
CA THR A 314 24.97 -32.85 26.21
C THR A 314 23.89 -33.30 27.20
N THR A 315 23.17 -32.33 27.78
CA THR A 315 22.08 -32.56 28.73
C THR A 315 20.81 -31.81 28.32
N ILE A 316 19.65 -32.36 28.66
CA ILE A 316 18.35 -31.80 28.25
C ILE A 316 18.04 -30.48 28.98
N THR A 317 18.67 -30.23 30.12
CA THR A 317 18.51 -29.01 30.93
C THR A 317 19.14 -27.80 30.26
N GLU A 318 20.13 -27.97 29.37
CA GLU A 318 20.73 -26.88 28.60
C GLU A 318 19.69 -26.16 27.71
N ILE A 319 18.71 -26.89 27.17
CA ILE A 319 17.60 -26.31 26.39
C ILE A 319 16.78 -25.31 27.24
N LYS A 320 16.66 -25.55 28.55
CA LYS A 320 15.94 -24.63 29.46
C LYS A 320 16.57 -23.25 29.50
N LYS A 321 17.91 -23.17 29.37
CA LYS A 321 18.67 -21.91 29.36
C LYS A 321 18.40 -21.08 28.09
N ILE A 322 17.95 -21.71 27.00
CA ILE A 322 17.71 -21.07 25.70
C ILE A 322 16.29 -20.46 25.61
N LYS A 323 15.38 -20.77 26.56
CA LYS A 323 13.96 -20.38 26.55
C LYS A 323 13.72 -18.89 26.25
N THR A 324 14.46 -18.00 26.90
CA THR A 324 14.33 -16.55 26.71
C THR A 324 14.78 -16.10 25.31
N GLY A 325 15.78 -16.77 24.74
CA GLY A 325 16.23 -16.58 23.36
C GLY A 325 15.15 -16.97 22.34
N LEU A 326 14.44 -18.08 22.57
CA LEU A 326 13.37 -18.56 21.67
C LEU A 326 12.23 -17.53 21.53
N ILE A 327 11.87 -16.82 22.62
CA ILE A 327 10.85 -15.76 22.58
C ILE A 327 11.30 -14.60 21.69
N LYS A 328 12.58 -14.20 21.79
CA LYS A 328 13.15 -13.16 20.91
C LYS A 328 13.15 -13.61 19.46
N ARG A 329 13.54 -14.87 19.20
CA ARG A 329 13.57 -15.44 17.86
C ARG A 329 12.19 -15.52 17.21
N LYS A 330 11.15 -15.88 17.97
CA LYS A 330 9.77 -15.89 17.49
C LYS A 330 9.27 -14.54 17.00
N ARG A 331 9.66 -13.45 17.68
CA ARG A 331 9.35 -12.07 17.26
C ARG A 331 10.12 -11.67 16.00
N GLY A 332 11.34 -12.18 15.82
CA GLY A 332 12.16 -11.95 14.64
C GLY A 332 13.60 -12.45 14.80
N VAL A 333 14.06 -13.29 13.87
CA VAL A 333 15.43 -13.80 13.82
C VAL A 333 15.94 -13.95 12.39
N ILE A 334 17.25 -13.83 12.21
CA ILE A 334 17.97 -14.19 10.99
C ILE A 334 18.95 -15.30 11.34
N PHE A 335 18.98 -16.35 10.55
CA PHE A 335 19.99 -17.39 10.60
C PHE A 335 20.89 -17.27 9.37
N ILE A 336 22.19 -17.22 9.60
CA ILE A 336 23.22 -17.43 8.58
C ILE A 336 23.84 -18.79 8.86
N ILE A 337 23.71 -19.70 7.90
CA ILE A 337 24.20 -21.07 8.01
C ILE A 337 25.28 -21.27 6.96
N ASP A 338 26.52 -21.46 7.38
CA ASP A 338 27.67 -21.62 6.50
C ASP A 338 28.57 -22.77 6.94
N ASN A 339 29.83 -22.79 6.47
CA ASN A 339 30.79 -23.83 6.83
C ASN A 339 31.23 -23.84 8.29
N TYR A 340 31.04 -22.73 9.02
CA TYR A 340 31.45 -22.55 10.42
C TYR A 340 30.33 -22.83 11.43
N GLY A 341 29.07 -22.93 10.97
CA GLY A 341 27.93 -23.32 11.80
C GLY A 341 26.72 -22.44 11.57
N GLU A 342 25.86 -22.35 12.58
CA GLU A 342 24.63 -21.58 12.56
C GLU A 342 24.73 -20.32 13.43
N HIS A 343 24.67 -19.16 12.79
CA HIS A 343 24.74 -17.85 13.44
C HIS A 343 23.35 -17.21 13.45
N ASN A 344 22.86 -16.78 14.63
CA ASN A 344 21.52 -16.21 14.76
C ASN A 344 21.53 -14.76 15.27
N PHE A 345 20.75 -13.90 14.63
CA PHE A 345 20.67 -12.47 14.92
C PHE A 345 19.22 -12.08 15.24
N THR A 346 18.99 -11.46 16.40
CA THR A 346 17.65 -11.07 16.87
C THR A 346 17.57 -9.59 17.24
N GLY A 347 16.38 -9.10 17.58
CA GLY A 347 16.22 -7.74 18.14
C GLY A 347 16.62 -6.63 17.18
N CYS A 348 17.62 -5.83 17.56
CA CYS A 348 18.09 -4.69 16.77
C CYS A 348 18.67 -5.10 15.42
N ASP A 349 19.38 -6.23 15.34
CA ASP A 349 20.00 -6.67 14.09
C ASP A 349 18.96 -7.23 13.11
N TYR A 350 17.93 -7.93 13.61
CA TYR A 350 16.75 -8.27 12.82
C TYR A 350 16.05 -7.01 12.27
N LYS A 351 15.85 -5.97 13.10
CA LYS A 351 15.26 -4.70 12.64
C LYS A 351 16.12 -4.01 11.57
N LYS A 352 17.45 -4.02 11.71
CA LYS A 352 18.38 -3.48 10.71
C LYS A 352 18.29 -4.23 9.39
N TYR A 353 18.27 -5.55 9.41
CA TYR A 353 18.07 -6.38 8.21
C TYR A 353 16.79 -6.04 7.46
N ILE A 354 15.66 -5.98 8.17
CA ILE A 354 14.37 -5.61 7.57
C ILE A 354 14.42 -4.21 6.97
N LYS A 355 15.15 -3.27 7.60
CA LYS A 355 15.35 -1.92 7.05
C LYS A 355 16.24 -1.92 5.79
N ILE A 356 17.33 -2.68 5.79
CA ILE A 356 18.23 -2.84 4.62
C ILE A 356 17.46 -3.47 3.46
N LYS A 357 16.72 -4.54 3.71
CA LYS A 357 15.88 -5.21 2.71
C LYS A 357 14.81 -4.28 2.14
N LYS A 358 14.08 -3.55 3.00
CA LYS A 358 13.09 -2.54 2.56
C LYS A 358 13.71 -1.41 1.74
N ASN A 359 14.93 -0.99 2.06
CA ASN A 359 15.65 0.04 1.32
C ASN A 359 16.11 -0.47 -0.05
N ASN A 360 16.68 -1.68 -0.13
CA ASN A 360 17.06 -2.30 -1.40
C ASN A 360 15.83 -2.60 -2.30
N GLU A 361 14.69 -2.93 -1.70
CA GLU A 361 13.40 -3.07 -2.39
C GLU A 361 12.80 -1.74 -2.86
N ALA A 362 13.15 -0.62 -2.22
CA ALA A 362 12.74 0.72 -2.64
C ALA A 362 13.57 1.23 -3.84
N VAL A 363 14.76 0.67 -4.07
CA VAL A 363 15.68 1.07 -5.14
C VAL A 363 15.28 0.49 -6.51
N ASN A 364 14.42 -0.54 -6.59
CA ASN A 364 13.96 -1.14 -7.85
C ASN A 364 12.43 -1.12 -8.02
N LYS A 365 11.82 0.07 -8.11
CA LYS A 365 10.40 0.22 -8.48
C LYS A 365 10.19 1.04 -9.75
N ALA A 366 10.44 0.40 -10.89
CA ALA A 366 9.86 0.83 -12.15
C ALA A 366 8.33 0.57 -12.13
N LYS A 367 7.53 1.63 -12.28
CA LYS A 367 6.07 1.58 -12.43
C LYS A 367 5.66 0.97 -13.79
N LYS A 368 5.80 -0.35 -13.92
CA LYS A 368 5.20 -1.08 -15.04
C LYS A 368 3.72 -1.37 -14.75
N ILE A 369 2.85 -0.96 -15.67
CA ILE A 369 1.40 -1.28 -15.67
C ILE A 369 1.18 -2.78 -15.96
N ASP A 370 2.15 -3.36 -16.67
CA ASP A 370 2.21 -4.70 -17.18
C ASP A 370 3.54 -5.33 -16.75
N PHE A 371 3.51 -6.47 -16.06
CA PHE A 371 4.72 -7.18 -15.68
C PHE A 371 4.67 -8.63 -16.10
N HIS A 372 5.85 -9.20 -16.33
CA HIS A 372 5.99 -10.51 -16.95
C HIS A 372 6.53 -11.54 -15.97
N GLY A 373 6.21 -12.80 -16.24
CA GLY A 373 6.82 -13.98 -15.65
C GLY A 373 6.83 -15.12 -16.65
N THR A 374 7.25 -16.29 -16.20
CA THR A 374 7.22 -17.52 -17.00
C THR A 374 5.84 -18.14 -16.97
N THR A 375 5.34 -18.57 -18.12
CA THR A 375 4.05 -19.25 -18.24
C THR A 375 4.16 -20.67 -17.71
N ALA A 376 3.44 -21.00 -16.66
CA ALA A 376 3.40 -22.36 -16.12
C ALA A 376 2.25 -23.17 -16.70
N ASN A 377 1.06 -22.57 -16.76
CA ASN A 377 -0.10 -23.11 -17.47
C ASN A 377 -0.78 -22.00 -18.28
N ALA A 378 -1.09 -22.31 -19.53
CA ALA A 378 -1.68 -21.38 -20.47
C ALA A 378 -3.14 -21.04 -20.13
N GLY A 379 -3.59 -19.88 -20.58
CA GLY A 379 -4.97 -19.40 -20.47
C GLY A 379 -5.03 -17.90 -20.15
N THR A 380 -6.23 -17.34 -20.20
CA THR A 380 -6.45 -15.92 -19.88
C THR A 380 -7.63 -15.78 -18.95
N VAL A 381 -7.46 -15.06 -17.85
CA VAL A 381 -8.53 -14.82 -16.90
C VAL A 381 -8.43 -13.44 -16.26
N ILE A 382 -9.57 -12.94 -15.78
CA ILE A 382 -9.66 -11.73 -14.98
C ILE A 382 -10.17 -12.14 -13.60
N GLY A 383 -9.50 -11.69 -12.54
CA GLY A 383 -9.97 -11.94 -11.20
C GLY A 383 -9.37 -11.01 -10.16
N ARG A 384 -9.96 -11.06 -8.97
CA ARG A 384 -9.57 -10.23 -7.84
C ARG A 384 -8.34 -10.84 -7.16
N VAL A 385 -7.29 -10.06 -7.01
CA VAL A 385 -6.07 -10.44 -6.31
C VAL A 385 -6.36 -10.72 -4.84
N ILE A 386 -5.88 -11.86 -4.36
CA ILE A 386 -5.70 -12.17 -2.95
C ILE A 386 -4.25 -12.57 -2.72
N ILE A 387 -3.54 -11.79 -1.92
CA ILE A 387 -2.16 -12.05 -1.53
C ILE A 387 -2.15 -13.10 -0.41
N CYS A 388 -1.64 -14.27 -0.76
CA CYS A 388 -1.52 -15.40 0.15
C CYS A 388 -0.10 -15.48 0.69
N LYS A 389 0.17 -14.78 1.81
CA LYS A 389 1.48 -14.82 2.50
C LYS A 389 1.59 -16.00 3.47
N ASN A 390 0.47 -16.44 4.02
CA ASN A 390 0.42 -17.51 5.03
C ASN A 390 -0.90 -18.30 4.97
N ILE A 391 -0.97 -19.42 5.68
CA ILE A 391 -2.18 -20.25 5.76
C ILE A 391 -3.44 -19.45 6.17
N LYS A 392 -3.33 -18.42 7.03
CA LYS A 392 -4.50 -17.63 7.46
C LYS A 392 -5.08 -16.83 6.29
N SER A 393 -4.24 -16.30 5.42
CA SER A 393 -4.68 -15.52 4.25
C SER A 393 -5.45 -16.32 3.20
N ILE A 394 -5.29 -17.64 3.14
CA ILE A 394 -5.99 -18.49 2.16
C ILE A 394 -7.51 -18.52 2.39
N SER A 395 -7.95 -18.25 3.63
CA SER A 395 -9.37 -18.16 3.99
C SER A 395 -10.10 -16.98 3.34
N LYS A 396 -9.35 -15.97 2.87
CA LYS A 396 -9.90 -14.81 2.15
C LYS A 396 -10.26 -15.14 0.71
N VAL A 397 -9.75 -16.25 0.17
CA VAL A 397 -9.91 -16.64 -1.23
C VAL A 397 -11.33 -17.12 -1.47
N ARG A 398 -11.99 -16.48 -2.43
CA ARG A 398 -13.31 -16.82 -2.94
C ARG A 398 -13.19 -17.38 -4.35
N GLU A 399 -14.26 -18.02 -4.81
CA GLU A 399 -14.35 -18.51 -6.18
C GLU A 399 -14.08 -17.38 -7.18
N GLY A 400 -13.21 -17.63 -8.16
CA GLY A 400 -12.86 -16.67 -9.20
C GLY A 400 -11.75 -15.66 -8.84
N ASP A 401 -11.13 -15.77 -7.66
CA ASP A 401 -10.02 -14.90 -7.26
C ASP A 401 -8.69 -15.31 -7.93
N VAL A 402 -7.76 -14.36 -8.07
CA VAL A 402 -6.38 -14.64 -8.50
C VAL A 402 -5.50 -14.70 -7.25
N ILE A 403 -4.88 -15.86 -7.02
CA ILE A 403 -3.96 -16.04 -5.90
C ILE A 403 -2.60 -15.46 -6.27
N VAL A 404 -2.07 -14.59 -5.42
CA VAL A 404 -0.73 -14.01 -5.54
C VAL A 404 0.10 -14.42 -4.33
N ALA A 405 1.25 -15.08 -4.52
CA ALA A 405 2.10 -15.54 -3.42
C ALA A 405 3.58 -15.44 -3.78
N SER A 406 4.49 -15.50 -2.79
CA SER A 406 5.93 -15.64 -3.12
C SER A 406 6.17 -17.00 -3.78
N MET A 407 5.62 -18.07 -3.19
CA MET A 407 5.50 -19.40 -3.79
C MET A 407 4.24 -20.10 -3.24
N THR A 408 3.66 -21.06 -3.97
CA THR A 408 2.54 -21.87 -3.46
C THR A 408 3.02 -23.13 -2.73
N ARG A 409 2.16 -23.72 -1.90
CA ARG A 409 2.43 -24.92 -1.09
C ARG A 409 1.20 -25.86 -1.10
N PRO A 410 1.35 -27.15 -0.77
CA PRO A 410 0.23 -28.12 -0.74
C PRO A 410 -0.91 -27.66 0.18
N GLU A 411 -0.60 -26.99 1.27
CA GLU A 411 -1.59 -26.43 2.20
C GLU A 411 -2.50 -25.34 1.57
N PHE A 412 -2.13 -24.77 0.42
CA PHE A 412 -2.94 -23.79 -0.32
C PHE A 412 -4.01 -24.46 -1.19
N MET A 413 -4.00 -25.80 -1.34
CA MET A 413 -4.94 -26.52 -2.19
C MET A 413 -6.42 -26.11 -2.01
N PRO A 414 -6.95 -25.90 -0.79
CA PRO A 414 -8.33 -25.44 -0.61
C PRO A 414 -8.63 -24.08 -1.26
N ALA A 415 -7.63 -23.22 -1.38
CA ALA A 415 -7.74 -21.93 -2.04
C ALA A 415 -7.41 -22.01 -3.53
N LEU A 416 -6.40 -22.81 -3.92
CA LEU A 416 -6.04 -23.03 -5.33
C LEU A 416 -7.23 -23.55 -6.15
N LYS A 417 -8.07 -24.42 -5.55
CA LYS A 417 -9.30 -24.93 -6.18
C LYS A 417 -10.35 -23.86 -6.49
N LYS A 418 -10.36 -22.77 -5.72
CA LYS A 418 -11.28 -21.63 -5.91
C LYS A 418 -10.69 -20.59 -6.85
N ALA A 419 -9.40 -20.69 -7.14
CA ALA A 419 -8.67 -19.65 -7.83
C ALA A 419 -8.94 -19.72 -9.33
N ALA A 420 -9.19 -18.55 -9.91
CA ALA A 420 -9.23 -18.36 -11.35
C ALA A 420 -7.83 -18.42 -11.98
N ALA A 421 -6.79 -17.97 -11.27
CA ALA A 421 -5.40 -18.05 -11.71
C ALA A 421 -4.41 -17.98 -10.54
N ILE A 422 -3.16 -18.35 -10.82
CA ILE A 422 -2.03 -18.30 -9.87
C ILE A 422 -0.95 -17.35 -10.39
N ILE A 423 -0.47 -16.44 -9.55
CA ILE A 423 0.72 -15.62 -9.80
C ILE A 423 1.73 -15.84 -8.67
N THR A 424 2.99 -16.13 -9.00
CA THR A 424 4.07 -16.19 -8.00
C THR A 424 5.25 -15.28 -8.31
N ASP A 425 5.90 -14.75 -7.26
CA ASP A 425 7.17 -14.02 -7.41
C ASP A 425 8.29 -14.97 -7.79
N GLU A 426 8.30 -16.15 -7.17
CA GLU A 426 9.36 -17.13 -7.31
C GLU A 426 8.82 -18.46 -7.83
N GLY A 427 9.73 -19.26 -8.36
CA GLY A 427 9.46 -20.61 -8.86
C GLY A 427 9.78 -20.76 -10.33
N GLY A 428 10.40 -21.90 -10.66
CA GLY A 428 10.60 -22.38 -12.02
C GLY A 428 9.53 -23.40 -12.42
N ILE A 429 9.66 -23.95 -13.61
CA ILE A 429 8.64 -24.80 -14.25
C ILE A 429 8.37 -26.12 -13.49
N THR A 430 9.31 -26.53 -12.63
CA THR A 430 9.20 -27.72 -11.77
C THR A 430 8.54 -27.41 -10.41
N CYS A 431 8.20 -26.14 -10.13
CA CYS A 431 7.67 -25.74 -8.83
C CYS A 431 6.22 -26.19 -8.60
N HIS A 432 5.79 -26.15 -7.34
CA HIS A 432 4.44 -26.58 -6.94
C HIS A 432 3.32 -25.81 -7.68
N ALA A 433 3.49 -24.49 -7.90
CA ALA A 433 2.52 -23.69 -8.64
C ALA A 433 2.37 -24.16 -10.10
N ALA A 434 3.47 -24.58 -10.73
CA ALA A 434 3.47 -25.07 -12.10
C ALA A 434 2.79 -26.43 -12.23
N ILE A 435 3.13 -27.38 -11.35
CA ILE A 435 2.51 -28.70 -11.32
C ILE A 435 0.99 -28.59 -11.11
N ILE A 436 0.57 -27.92 -10.04
CA ILE A 436 -0.86 -27.86 -9.66
C ILE A 436 -1.70 -27.05 -10.64
N SER A 437 -1.18 -25.95 -11.21
CA SER A 437 -1.95 -25.16 -12.18
C SER A 437 -2.35 -25.97 -13.42
N ARG A 438 -1.48 -26.87 -13.87
CA ARG A 438 -1.73 -27.78 -15.00
C ARG A 438 -2.76 -28.86 -14.64
N GLU A 439 -2.63 -29.45 -13.46
CA GLU A 439 -3.58 -30.46 -12.96
C GLU A 439 -4.99 -29.88 -12.78
N LEU A 440 -5.09 -28.65 -12.27
CA LEU A 440 -6.37 -27.95 -12.08
C LEU A 440 -6.88 -27.28 -13.38
N GLY A 441 -6.05 -27.17 -14.42
CA GLY A 441 -6.40 -26.49 -15.67
C GLY A 441 -6.61 -24.98 -15.51
N ILE A 442 -5.98 -24.33 -14.52
CA ILE A 442 -6.10 -22.88 -14.28
C ILE A 442 -4.86 -22.12 -14.77
N PRO A 443 -5.00 -20.92 -15.37
CA PRO A 443 -3.87 -20.12 -15.84
C PRO A 443 -2.86 -19.80 -14.72
N ALA A 444 -1.56 -19.87 -15.02
CA ALA A 444 -0.53 -19.55 -14.05
C ALA A 444 0.71 -18.88 -14.63
N ILE A 445 1.18 -17.83 -13.96
CA ILE A 445 2.43 -17.10 -14.25
C ILE A 445 3.32 -17.15 -13.02
N ILE A 446 4.53 -17.68 -13.16
CA ILE A 446 5.50 -17.86 -12.08
C ILE A 446 6.75 -17.01 -12.31
N GLY A 447 7.58 -16.84 -11.28
CA GLY A 447 8.87 -16.18 -11.42
C GLY A 447 8.79 -14.68 -11.77
N THR A 448 7.71 -13.99 -11.38
CA THR A 448 7.51 -12.56 -11.70
C THR A 448 8.43 -11.61 -10.93
N LYS A 449 9.06 -12.08 -9.83
CA LYS A 449 9.95 -11.35 -8.91
C LYS A 449 9.34 -10.16 -8.16
N ILE A 450 8.20 -9.65 -8.62
CA ILE A 450 7.60 -8.39 -8.17
C ILE A 450 6.10 -8.44 -7.86
N ALA A 451 5.37 -9.50 -8.20
CA ALA A 451 3.91 -9.58 -8.02
C ALA A 451 3.46 -9.31 -6.58
N THR A 452 4.06 -9.92 -5.55
CA THR A 452 3.64 -9.65 -4.15
C THR A 452 4.06 -8.26 -3.65
N LYS A 453 5.00 -7.63 -4.34
CA LYS A 453 5.51 -6.27 -4.05
C LYS A 453 4.69 -5.18 -4.73
N LEU A 454 4.03 -5.51 -5.84
CA LEU A 454 3.33 -4.59 -6.74
C LEU A 454 1.81 -4.71 -6.63
N LEU A 455 1.27 -5.93 -6.50
CA LEU A 455 -0.16 -6.17 -6.31
C LEU A 455 -0.58 -6.00 -4.85
N LYS A 456 -1.87 -5.83 -4.60
CA LYS A 456 -2.52 -5.70 -3.28
C LYS A 456 -3.84 -6.47 -3.27
N ASP A 457 -4.24 -6.96 -2.09
CA ASP A 457 -5.57 -7.56 -1.88
C ASP A 457 -6.66 -6.65 -2.49
N GLY A 458 -7.56 -7.24 -3.28
CA GLY A 458 -8.69 -6.52 -3.87
C GLY A 458 -8.43 -5.87 -5.23
N MET A 459 -7.17 -5.80 -5.69
CA MET A 459 -6.87 -5.33 -7.05
C MET A 459 -7.46 -6.28 -8.09
N LEU A 460 -7.95 -5.76 -9.22
CA LEU A 460 -8.38 -6.60 -10.34
C LEU A 460 -7.18 -6.76 -11.27
N VAL A 461 -6.89 -7.98 -11.71
CA VAL A 461 -5.81 -8.25 -12.67
C VAL A 461 -6.32 -9.11 -13.82
N GLN A 462 -5.80 -8.85 -15.01
CA GLN A 462 -5.89 -9.75 -16.14
C GLN A 462 -4.61 -10.57 -16.18
N VAL A 463 -4.74 -11.87 -15.99
CA VAL A 463 -3.65 -12.83 -16.13
C VAL A 463 -3.73 -13.38 -17.55
N LYS A 464 -2.88 -12.89 -18.45
CA LYS A 464 -2.71 -13.44 -19.81
C LYS A 464 -1.54 -14.42 -19.79
N ALA A 465 -1.75 -15.60 -19.20
CA ALA A 465 -0.69 -16.61 -19.07
C ALA A 465 -0.16 -17.06 -20.44
N ASN A 466 -0.97 -17.05 -21.50
CA ASN A 466 -0.47 -17.30 -22.88
C ASN A 466 0.70 -16.40 -23.30
N HIS A 467 0.82 -15.21 -22.70
CA HIS A 467 1.85 -14.21 -23.01
C HIS A 467 2.81 -13.99 -21.83
N GLY A 468 2.72 -14.80 -20.77
CA GLY A 468 3.46 -14.58 -19.52
C GLY A 468 3.20 -13.19 -18.92
N LEU A 469 2.05 -12.58 -19.19
CA LEU A 469 1.75 -11.18 -18.85
C LEU A 469 0.69 -11.07 -17.76
N VAL A 470 0.99 -10.32 -16.70
CA VAL A 470 0.02 -9.84 -15.73
C VAL A 470 -0.22 -8.36 -15.96
N ARG A 471 -1.48 -8.00 -16.24
CA ARG A 471 -1.92 -6.61 -16.41
C ARG A 471 -2.81 -6.21 -15.25
N ILE A 472 -2.50 -5.09 -14.60
CA ILE A 472 -3.39 -4.55 -13.58
C ILE A 472 -4.61 -3.93 -14.26
N LEU A 473 -5.79 -4.44 -13.98
CA LEU A 473 -7.05 -3.89 -14.45
C LEU A 473 -7.58 -2.88 -13.45
N LYS A 474 -7.83 -1.67 -13.92
CA LYS A 474 -8.54 -0.67 -13.12
C LYS A 474 -10.01 -1.08 -13.04
N ASN A 475 -10.56 -1.08 -11.83
CA ASN A 475 -11.94 -1.50 -11.55
C ASN A 475 -12.94 -0.70 -12.41
N LYS A 476 -13.42 -1.30 -13.49
CA LYS A 476 -14.71 -0.99 -14.10
C LYS A 476 -15.80 -1.61 -13.23
N LYS A 477 -16.27 -0.90 -12.21
CA LYS A 477 -17.62 -1.11 -11.67
C LYS A 477 -18.31 0.25 -11.53
N ALA A 478 -18.90 0.69 -12.64
CA ALA A 478 -20.12 1.46 -12.54
C ALA A 478 -21.17 0.50 -11.96
N VAL A 479 -21.72 0.83 -10.79
CA VAL A 479 -22.96 0.20 -10.34
C VAL A 479 -24.02 0.62 -11.36
N LYS A 480 -24.54 -0.33 -12.14
CA LYS A 480 -25.77 -0.09 -12.90
C LYS A 480 -26.89 -0.04 -11.84
N ILE A 481 -27.16 1.16 -11.35
CA ILE A 481 -28.33 1.49 -10.53
C ILE A 481 -29.50 1.34 -11.50
N THR A 482 -30.27 0.26 -11.37
CA THR A 482 -31.58 0.16 -12.03
C THR A 482 -32.49 1.22 -11.42
N SER A 483 -33.40 1.76 -12.24
CA SER A 483 -34.47 2.69 -11.85
C SER A 483 -35.17 2.32 -10.53
N ASP A 484 -35.24 1.03 -10.21
CA ASP A 484 -35.89 0.49 -9.01
C ASP A 484 -35.23 0.94 -7.70
N SER A 485 -33.91 1.16 -7.70
CA SER A 485 -33.20 1.62 -6.49
C SER A 485 -33.41 3.11 -6.18
N ILE A 486 -33.74 3.94 -7.18
CA ILE A 486 -34.16 5.33 -6.98
C ILE A 486 -35.59 5.37 -6.42
N ASN A 487 -36.45 4.46 -6.88
CA ASN A 487 -37.81 4.30 -6.36
C ASN A 487 -37.86 3.81 -4.90
N SER A 488 -36.82 3.12 -4.43
CA SER A 488 -36.66 2.66 -3.03
C SER A 488 -36.26 3.73 -2.01
N ILE A 489 -36.03 4.99 -2.43
CA ILE A 489 -35.74 6.09 -1.51
C ILE A 489 -37.04 6.47 -0.78
N ASN A 490 -37.30 5.93 0.41
CA ASN A 490 -38.47 6.24 1.28
C ASN A 490 -38.56 7.70 1.78
N HIS A 491 -37.92 8.64 1.10
CA HIS A 491 -37.92 10.05 1.41
C HIS A 491 -38.43 10.87 0.22
N ALA A 492 -39.75 10.87 0.02
CA ALA A 492 -40.45 11.65 -1.01
C ALA A 492 -40.04 13.15 -0.98
N TRP A 493 -39.79 13.68 0.22
CA TRP A 493 -39.31 15.04 0.43
C TRP A 493 -37.91 15.30 -0.21
N ALA A 494 -37.00 14.31 -0.17
CA ALA A 494 -35.65 14.44 -0.72
C ALA A 494 -35.69 14.48 -2.25
N ARG A 495 -36.52 13.62 -2.87
CA ARG A 495 -36.74 13.64 -4.33
C ARG A 495 -37.35 14.97 -4.81
N LYS A 496 -38.37 15.47 -4.10
CA LYS A 496 -39.08 16.72 -4.46
C LYS A 496 -38.26 18.00 -4.24
N LYS A 497 -37.41 18.04 -3.20
CA LYS A 497 -36.68 19.25 -2.77
C LYS A 497 -35.25 19.33 -3.31
N LEU A 498 -34.51 18.21 -3.35
CA LEU A 498 -33.09 18.21 -3.72
C LEU A 498 -32.86 18.26 -5.24
N GLY A 499 -33.80 17.72 -6.03
CA GLY A 499 -33.74 17.76 -7.50
C GLY A 499 -33.92 19.15 -8.11
N LYS A 500 -34.49 20.10 -7.37
CA LYS A 500 -34.72 21.48 -7.82
C LYS A 500 -33.55 22.43 -7.55
N ILE A 501 -32.59 22.01 -6.72
CA ILE A 501 -31.46 22.84 -6.33
C ILE A 501 -30.31 22.58 -7.31
N GLN A 502 -29.70 23.65 -7.81
CA GLN A 502 -28.41 23.56 -8.50
C GLN A 502 -27.30 23.42 -7.46
N TRP A 503 -26.63 22.29 -7.51
CA TRP A 503 -25.57 21.94 -6.56
C TRP A 503 -24.20 22.31 -7.14
N TYR A 504 -23.36 22.85 -6.28
CA TYR A 504 -21.93 22.96 -6.46
C TYR A 504 -21.28 21.90 -5.60
N GLN A 505 -20.57 20.97 -6.23
CA GLN A 505 -19.89 19.86 -5.58
C GLN A 505 -18.46 20.25 -5.22
N GLN A 506 -18.12 19.98 -3.96
CA GLN A 506 -16.77 19.99 -3.43
C GLN A 506 -16.45 18.58 -2.89
N ALA A 507 -15.17 18.27 -2.74
CA ALA A 507 -14.78 17.01 -2.10
C ALA A 507 -13.40 17.08 -1.43
N ALA A 508 -13.26 16.39 -0.30
CA ALA A 508 -12.03 16.38 0.47
C ALA A 508 -11.84 15.09 1.28
N ALA A 509 -10.59 14.75 1.54
CA ALA A 509 -10.25 13.80 2.60
C ALA A 509 -10.57 14.44 3.95
N VAL A 510 -11.44 13.81 4.75
CA VAL A 510 -11.88 14.36 6.05
C VAL A 510 -12.13 13.27 7.09
N LYS A 511 -12.15 13.68 8.37
CA LYS A 511 -12.77 12.98 9.49
C LYS A 511 -13.80 13.91 10.14
N PRO A 512 -14.97 13.40 10.60
CA PRO A 512 -16.07 14.19 11.15
C PRO A 512 -15.66 15.25 12.20
N LEU A 513 -14.76 14.92 13.13
CA LEU A 513 -14.32 15.85 14.17
C LEU A 513 -13.72 17.13 13.58
N TYR A 514 -12.88 16.99 12.56
CA TYR A 514 -12.14 18.09 11.96
C TYR A 514 -13.03 18.91 11.01
N ILE A 515 -13.86 18.25 10.20
CA ILE A 515 -14.72 18.96 9.22
C ILE A 515 -15.96 19.59 9.86
N SER A 516 -16.34 19.19 11.08
CA SER A 516 -17.52 19.74 11.75
C SER A 516 -17.47 21.27 12.00
N TYR A 517 -16.29 21.86 12.13
CA TYR A 517 -16.11 23.30 12.36
C TYR A 517 -16.56 24.17 11.18
N PRO A 518 -16.03 23.98 9.95
CA PRO A 518 -16.54 24.72 8.79
C PRO A 518 -18.03 24.51 8.56
N LEU A 519 -18.53 23.29 8.76
CA LEU A 519 -19.96 22.98 8.59
C LEU A 519 -20.86 23.76 9.53
N HIS A 520 -20.44 23.90 10.79
CA HIS A 520 -21.11 24.74 11.75
C HIS A 520 -21.07 26.21 11.29
N ALA A 521 -19.91 26.71 10.89
CA ALA A 521 -19.78 28.09 10.41
C ALA A 521 -20.66 28.40 9.19
N CYS A 522 -20.79 27.46 8.24
CA CYS A 522 -21.66 27.59 7.07
C CYS A 522 -23.14 27.79 7.43
N SER A 523 -23.59 27.17 8.52
CA SER A 523 -24.98 27.25 8.99
C SER A 523 -25.28 28.50 9.82
N GLU A 524 -24.24 29.14 10.35
CA GLU A 524 -24.32 30.34 11.18
C GLU A 524 -23.27 31.37 10.76
N MET A 525 -23.47 31.98 9.59
CA MET A 525 -22.56 32.99 9.07
C MET A 525 -22.49 34.21 10.01
N LYS A 526 -21.28 34.74 10.24
CA LYS A 526 -21.05 35.94 11.07
C LYS A 526 -20.05 36.89 10.44
N ILE A 527 -20.19 38.17 10.79
CA ILE A 527 -19.23 39.23 10.52
C ILE A 527 -19.04 40.03 11.81
N TYR A 528 -17.79 40.23 12.22
CA TYR A 528 -17.45 40.86 13.50
C TYR A 528 -18.17 40.20 14.69
N GLY A 529 -18.35 38.87 14.65
CA GLY A 529 -19.07 38.09 15.65
C GLY A 529 -20.61 38.21 15.61
N LYS A 530 -21.18 39.07 14.76
CA LYS A 530 -22.63 39.25 14.61
C LYS A 530 -23.18 38.35 13.50
N LYS A 531 -24.30 37.65 13.77
CA LYS A 531 -24.97 36.79 12.78
C LYS A 531 -25.44 37.60 11.58
N ILE A 532 -25.31 37.03 10.38
CA ILE A 532 -25.81 37.61 9.13
C ILE A 532 -26.86 36.71 8.48
N LEU A 533 -27.74 37.30 7.67
CA LEU A 533 -28.83 36.60 6.99
C LEU A 533 -28.40 35.53 5.97
N PRO A 534 -27.44 35.77 5.06
CA PRO A 534 -27.08 34.76 4.09
C PRO A 534 -26.42 33.57 4.80
N LYS A 535 -26.83 32.37 4.43
CA LYS A 535 -26.25 31.09 4.89
C LYS A 535 -26.12 30.14 3.71
N TYR A 536 -25.23 29.16 3.84
CA TYR A 536 -25.11 28.10 2.86
C TYR A 536 -26.15 27.01 3.11
N GLU A 537 -26.69 26.48 2.03
CA GLU A 537 -27.50 25.27 2.07
C GLU A 537 -26.59 24.12 1.65
N ILE A 538 -26.23 23.27 2.61
CA ILE A 538 -25.18 22.25 2.44
C ILE A 538 -25.72 20.86 2.75
N ILE A 539 -25.24 19.93 1.94
CA ILE A 539 -25.42 18.50 2.06
C ILE A 539 -24.06 17.84 2.03
N LEU A 540 -23.89 16.77 2.81
CA LEU A 540 -22.61 16.09 2.95
C LEU A 540 -22.82 14.60 2.80
N PHE A 541 -22.06 13.96 1.93
CA PHE A 541 -21.90 12.52 1.92
C PHE A 541 -20.51 12.18 2.41
N TYR A 542 -20.42 11.24 3.34
CA TYR A 542 -19.17 10.83 3.96
C TYR A 542 -19.00 9.31 3.86
N LYS A 543 -17.85 8.86 3.34
CA LYS A 543 -17.49 7.44 3.26
C LYS A 543 -15.97 7.26 3.23
N ASP A 544 -15.43 6.30 3.98
CA ASP A 544 -14.01 5.91 3.93
C ASP A 544 -13.01 7.09 4.12
N ASN A 545 -13.28 7.99 5.09
CA ASN A 545 -12.50 9.23 5.32
C ASN A 545 -12.47 10.19 4.11
N PHE A 546 -13.49 10.13 3.25
CA PHE A 546 -13.68 11.04 2.12
C PHE A 546 -15.08 11.62 2.18
N MET A 547 -15.17 12.93 1.97
CA MET A 547 -16.42 13.67 1.92
C MET A 547 -16.65 14.22 0.53
N GLU A 548 -17.89 14.14 0.09
CA GLU A 548 -18.44 14.88 -1.04
C GLU A 548 -19.49 15.83 -0.47
N ASP A 549 -19.30 17.13 -0.58
CA ASP A 549 -20.23 18.14 -0.11
C ASP A 549 -20.86 18.90 -1.27
N TYR A 550 -22.15 19.18 -1.12
CA TYR A 550 -22.98 19.80 -2.12
C TYR A 550 -23.55 21.08 -1.53
N ILE A 551 -23.13 22.20 -2.09
CA ILE A 551 -23.55 23.54 -1.67
C ILE A 551 -24.48 24.11 -2.74
N SER A 552 -25.61 24.69 -2.34
CA SER A 552 -26.53 25.37 -3.27
C SER A 552 -25.83 26.52 -3.98
N GLN A 553 -25.80 26.51 -5.32
CA GLN A 553 -25.21 27.59 -6.14
C GLN A 553 -25.84 28.95 -5.82
N ARG A 554 -27.17 28.97 -5.64
CA ARG A 554 -27.90 30.17 -5.20
C ARG A 554 -27.40 30.70 -3.85
N SER A 555 -27.06 29.79 -2.92
CA SER A 555 -26.54 30.19 -1.62
C SER A 555 -25.10 30.72 -1.70
N LEU A 556 -24.25 30.13 -2.56
CA LEU A 556 -22.90 30.61 -2.88
C LEU A 556 -22.94 32.02 -3.46
N GLU A 557 -23.77 32.23 -4.48
CA GLU A 557 -23.96 33.53 -5.10
C GLU A 557 -24.50 34.58 -4.12
N ARG A 558 -25.51 34.23 -3.32
CA ARG A 558 -26.08 35.15 -2.31
C ARG A 558 -25.04 35.59 -1.28
N VAL A 559 -24.22 34.67 -0.80
CA VAL A 559 -23.13 35.00 0.14
C VAL A 559 -22.09 35.88 -0.56
N ALA A 560 -21.62 35.51 -1.74
CA ALA A 560 -20.63 36.30 -2.47
C ALA A 560 -21.12 37.72 -2.78
N LYS A 561 -22.35 37.87 -3.29
CA LYS A 561 -22.98 39.18 -3.53
C LYS A 561 -23.09 40.01 -2.27
N TYR A 562 -23.42 39.41 -1.13
CA TYR A 562 -23.50 40.14 0.14
C TYR A 562 -22.16 40.80 0.51
N TYR A 563 -21.06 40.05 0.44
CA TYR A 563 -19.72 40.59 0.75
C TYR A 563 -19.22 41.54 -0.33
N TYR A 564 -19.48 41.24 -1.61
CA TYR A 564 -19.09 42.10 -2.72
C TYR A 564 -19.84 43.44 -2.72
N ASN A 565 -21.13 43.45 -2.38
CA ASN A 565 -21.89 44.69 -2.24
C ASN A 565 -21.37 45.56 -1.08
N LYS A 566 -20.92 44.96 0.02
CA LYS A 566 -20.23 45.69 1.10
C LYS A 566 -18.89 46.25 0.63
N GLN A 567 -18.12 45.48 -0.14
CA GLN A 567 -16.87 45.95 -0.75
C GLN A 567 -17.10 47.10 -1.76
N LYS A 568 -18.20 47.08 -2.51
CA LYS A 568 -18.58 48.19 -3.42
C LYS A 568 -18.88 49.47 -2.63
N LYS A 569 -19.54 49.36 -1.48
CA LYS A 569 -19.85 50.51 -0.60
C LYS A 569 -18.63 51.02 0.18
N ASP A 570 -17.75 50.13 0.62
CA ASP A 570 -16.51 50.43 1.32
C ASP A 570 -15.36 49.64 0.68
N LYS A 571 -14.52 50.32 -0.12
CA LYS A 571 -13.38 49.74 -0.83
C LYS A 571 -12.34 49.06 0.09
N ASN A 572 -12.40 49.29 1.41
CA ASN A 572 -11.51 48.68 2.38
C ASN A 572 -12.20 47.62 3.24
N PHE A 573 -13.46 47.28 2.95
CA PHE A 573 -14.27 46.39 3.79
C PHE A 573 -13.59 45.03 4.06
N ILE A 574 -13.14 44.32 3.02
CA ILE A 574 -12.48 43.02 3.20
C ILE A 574 -11.14 43.16 3.92
N GLN A 575 -10.38 44.24 3.68
CA GLN A 575 -9.12 44.48 4.39
C GLN A 575 -9.35 44.71 5.89
N LYS A 576 -10.36 45.51 6.24
CA LYS A 576 -10.79 45.72 7.63
C LYS A 576 -11.24 44.40 8.28
N LEU A 577 -12.00 43.59 7.54
CA LEU A 577 -12.46 42.28 8.00
C LEU A 577 -11.28 41.34 8.29
N PHE A 578 -10.33 41.23 7.36
CA PHE A 578 -9.14 40.40 7.51
C PHE A 578 -8.28 40.83 8.70
N ASN A 579 -8.00 42.14 8.83
CA ASN A 579 -7.21 42.68 9.93
C ASN A 579 -7.88 42.42 11.30
N ASN A 580 -9.20 42.63 11.38
CA ASN A 580 -9.95 42.34 12.59
C ASN A 580 -9.96 40.83 12.91
N TRP A 581 -10.12 39.97 11.90
CA TRP A 581 -10.09 38.53 12.05
C TRP A 581 -8.75 38.04 12.61
N GLN A 582 -7.64 38.54 12.06
CA GLN A 582 -6.29 38.26 12.56
C GLN A 582 -6.13 38.73 14.02
N LYS A 583 -6.50 39.98 14.32
CA LYS A 583 -6.30 40.59 15.64
C LYS A 583 -7.17 39.96 16.74
N LYS A 584 -8.44 39.66 16.46
CA LYS A 584 -9.41 39.23 17.49
C LYS A 584 -9.53 37.73 17.67
N PHE A 585 -9.37 36.95 16.60
CA PHE A 585 -9.67 35.52 16.62
C PHE A 585 -8.43 34.66 16.40
N VAL A 586 -7.59 35.00 15.41
CA VAL A 586 -6.41 34.20 15.07
C VAL A 586 -5.34 34.25 16.17
N SER A 587 -5.03 35.43 16.72
CA SER A 587 -4.06 35.59 17.83
C SER A 587 -4.37 34.65 19.00
N ARG A 588 -5.61 34.74 19.51
CA ARG A 588 -6.12 33.90 20.59
C ARG A 588 -6.17 32.41 20.25
N PHE A 589 -6.46 32.08 18.99
CA PHE A 589 -6.41 30.71 18.51
C PHE A 589 -4.98 30.16 18.57
N LEU A 590 -3.99 30.92 18.12
CA LEU A 590 -2.59 30.51 18.12
C LEU A 590 -2.05 30.33 19.55
N GLU A 591 -2.38 31.25 20.46
CA GLU A 591 -2.07 31.15 21.90
C GLU A 591 -2.65 29.84 22.48
N MET A 592 -3.97 29.68 22.44
CA MET A 592 -4.64 28.50 22.99
C MET A 592 -4.14 27.19 22.35
N ARG A 593 -3.88 27.19 21.04
CA ARG A 593 -3.31 26.03 20.35
C ARG A 593 -1.92 25.68 20.90
N ASN A 594 -1.06 26.67 21.08
CA ASN A 594 0.29 26.45 21.59
C ASN A 594 0.27 25.88 23.00
N ASP A 595 -0.57 26.45 23.87
CA ASP A 595 -0.77 25.96 25.23
C ASP A 595 -1.19 24.49 25.20
N LEU A 596 -2.24 24.16 24.44
CA LEU A 596 -2.72 22.78 24.28
C LEU A 596 -1.64 21.81 23.82
N LEU A 597 -0.72 22.22 22.94
CA LEU A 597 0.32 21.34 22.41
C LEU A 597 1.38 20.97 23.45
N VAL A 598 1.67 21.84 24.41
CA VAL A 598 2.64 21.59 25.48
C VAL A 598 2.02 21.09 26.78
N ASP A 599 0.71 21.28 26.95
CA ASP A 599 0.02 20.95 28.19
C ASP A 599 -0.01 19.45 28.51
N ASP A 600 0.04 19.08 29.79
CA ASP A 600 -0.16 17.71 30.24
C ASP A 600 -1.62 17.51 30.63
N PHE A 601 -2.36 16.75 29.84
CA PHE A 601 -3.78 16.54 30.09
C PHE A 601 -4.07 15.65 31.29
N ILE A 602 -3.08 14.95 31.84
CA ILE A 602 -3.27 14.09 33.03
C ILE A 602 -3.80 14.90 34.22
N LYS A 603 -3.44 16.18 34.34
CA LYS A 603 -3.84 17.04 35.47
C LYS A 603 -5.31 17.48 35.47
N TYR A 604 -6.04 17.31 34.36
CA TYR A 604 -7.44 17.74 34.26
C TYR A 604 -8.40 16.59 34.57
N SER A 605 -9.47 16.87 35.31
CA SER A 605 -10.65 16.01 35.35
C SER A 605 -11.37 15.96 34.00
N ASP A 606 -12.28 15.00 33.80
CA ASP A 606 -13.05 14.87 32.56
C ASP A 606 -13.87 16.14 32.26
N LYS A 607 -14.43 16.75 33.31
CA LYS A 607 -15.19 18.01 33.22
C LYS A 607 -14.30 19.19 32.80
N GLU A 608 -13.09 19.29 33.34
CA GLU A 608 -12.15 20.33 32.97
C GLU A 608 -11.59 20.15 31.56
N LEU A 609 -11.31 18.90 31.16
CA LEU A 609 -10.89 18.58 29.79
C LEU A 609 -11.98 18.94 28.77
N LEU A 610 -13.26 18.68 29.09
CA LEU A 610 -14.38 19.13 28.27
C LEU A 610 -14.48 20.66 28.21
N LYS A 611 -14.29 21.35 29.33
CA LYS A 611 -14.29 22.82 29.37
C LYS A 611 -13.17 23.40 28.51
N LEU A 612 -11.98 22.80 28.57
CA LEU A 612 -10.82 23.14 27.75
C LEU A 612 -11.12 22.92 26.26
N PHE A 613 -11.68 21.76 25.89
CA PHE A 613 -12.12 21.46 24.52
C PHE A 613 -13.19 22.44 24.02
N GLN A 614 -14.15 22.81 24.85
CA GLN A 614 -15.19 23.80 24.52
C GLN A 614 -14.61 25.20 24.32
N GLY A 615 -13.65 25.60 25.16
CA GLY A 615 -12.92 26.86 25.02
C GLY A 615 -12.18 26.94 23.69
N PHE A 616 -11.40 25.90 23.37
CA PHE A 616 -10.74 25.78 22.06
C PHE A 616 -11.74 25.80 20.91
N THR A 617 -12.84 25.03 21.03
CA THR A 617 -13.88 24.93 20.01
C THR A 617 -14.52 26.29 19.70
N LYS A 618 -14.82 27.09 20.73
CA LYS A 618 -15.41 28.44 20.56
C LYS A 618 -14.46 29.37 19.79
N ILE A 619 -13.17 29.34 20.12
CA ILE A 619 -12.16 30.18 19.47
C ILE A 619 -11.94 29.72 18.02
N TYR A 620 -11.72 28.42 17.81
CA TYR A 620 -11.48 27.87 16.48
C TYR A 620 -12.69 28.03 15.55
N LEU A 621 -13.92 27.89 16.06
CA LEU A 621 -15.13 28.16 15.29
C LEU A 621 -15.25 29.63 14.87
N SER A 622 -14.77 30.56 15.70
CA SER A 622 -14.73 32.00 15.36
C SER A 622 -13.75 32.29 14.21
N VAL A 623 -12.65 31.53 14.12
CA VAL A 623 -11.73 31.59 12.97
C VAL A 623 -12.47 31.22 11.67
N TRP A 624 -13.36 30.22 11.71
CA TRP A 624 -14.15 29.82 10.56
C TRP A 624 -15.28 30.78 10.20
N HIS A 625 -16.04 31.26 11.19
CA HIS A 625 -17.20 32.14 10.95
C HIS A 625 -16.87 33.36 10.08
N GLU A 626 -15.73 33.99 10.31
CA GLU A 626 -15.31 35.20 9.59
C GLU A 626 -14.64 34.91 8.24
N ALA A 627 -14.39 33.64 7.90
CA ALA A 627 -13.62 33.24 6.72
C ALA A 627 -14.33 32.23 5.81
N VAL A 628 -15.46 31.64 6.23
CA VAL A 628 -16.20 30.63 5.45
C VAL A 628 -16.93 31.24 4.24
N PHE A 629 -17.14 32.56 4.22
CA PHE A 629 -17.73 33.28 3.09
C PHE A 629 -16.88 33.17 1.80
N LEU A 630 -15.58 32.88 1.94
CA LEU A 630 -14.64 32.79 0.83
C LEU A 630 -15.06 31.71 -0.18
N ASP A 631 -15.80 30.69 0.25
CA ASP A 631 -16.25 29.59 -0.60
C ASP A 631 -17.29 30.08 -1.64
N GLY A 632 -18.09 31.12 -1.32
CA GLY A 632 -19.00 31.76 -2.27
C GLY A 632 -18.29 32.38 -3.49
N PHE A 633 -17.05 32.82 -3.31
CA PHE A 633 -16.24 33.40 -4.38
C PHE A 633 -15.56 32.34 -5.26
N ASP A 634 -15.58 31.05 -4.90
CA ASP A 634 -15.22 29.98 -5.85
C ASP A 634 -16.21 29.90 -7.01
N TYR A 635 -17.47 30.25 -6.76
CA TYR A 635 -18.53 30.24 -7.76
C TYR A 635 -18.73 31.62 -8.40
N TYR A 636 -18.74 32.69 -7.61
CA TYR A 636 -19.12 34.03 -8.10
C TYR A 636 -17.93 34.95 -8.45
N GLY A 637 -16.71 34.58 -8.07
CA GLY A 637 -15.52 35.44 -8.25
C GLY A 637 -15.14 35.68 -9.71
N GLU A 638 -15.36 34.68 -10.57
CA GLU A 638 -15.12 34.80 -12.02
C GLU A 638 -16.06 35.79 -12.67
N LYS A 639 -17.36 35.67 -12.39
CA LYS A 639 -18.37 36.60 -12.91
C LYS A 639 -18.04 38.06 -12.57
N ILE A 640 -17.56 38.31 -11.35
CA ILE A 640 -17.08 39.65 -10.97
C ILE A 640 -15.91 40.11 -11.84
N LEU A 641 -14.95 39.23 -12.13
CA LEU A 641 -13.80 39.55 -12.96
C LEU A 641 -14.18 39.75 -14.42
N GLU A 642 -15.03 38.90 -14.98
CA GLU A 642 -15.51 38.99 -16.36
C GLU A 642 -16.29 40.29 -16.59
N GLU A 643 -17.24 40.61 -15.70
CA GLU A 643 -17.99 41.87 -15.76
C GLU A 643 -17.04 43.08 -15.69
N ALA A 644 -16.00 43.00 -14.85
CA ALA A 644 -14.99 44.05 -14.74
C ALA A 644 -14.12 44.18 -15.99
N LEU A 645 -13.72 43.06 -16.61
CA LEU A 645 -12.91 43.05 -17.83
C LEU A 645 -13.68 43.59 -19.04
N VAL A 646 -14.96 43.19 -19.19
CA VAL A 646 -15.85 43.71 -20.24
C VAL A 646 -16.06 45.20 -20.07
N LYS A 647 -16.33 45.66 -18.84
CA LYS A 647 -16.54 47.09 -18.56
C LYS A 647 -15.29 47.93 -18.73
N GLU A 648 -14.12 47.39 -18.40
CA GLU A 648 -12.84 48.09 -18.59
C GLU A 648 -12.43 48.16 -20.07
N ASP A 649 -12.95 47.26 -20.91
CA ASP A 649 -12.77 47.20 -22.38
C ASP A 649 -11.32 47.39 -22.86
N LYS A 650 -10.40 46.73 -22.16
CA LYS A 650 -8.96 46.76 -22.48
C LYS A 650 -8.44 45.39 -22.84
N LYS A 651 -7.59 45.34 -23.87
CA LYS A 651 -6.84 44.15 -24.26
C LYS A 651 -5.69 43.87 -23.27
N ILE A 652 -6.03 43.42 -22.07
CA ILE A 652 -5.07 43.04 -21.03
C ILE A 652 -4.43 41.71 -21.41
N LYS A 653 -3.09 41.65 -21.42
CA LYS A 653 -2.37 40.39 -21.65
C LYS A 653 -2.62 39.44 -20.48
N ALA A 654 -2.86 38.15 -20.75
CA ALA A 654 -3.13 37.16 -19.70
C ALA A 654 -2.05 37.12 -18.60
N ARG A 655 -0.77 37.23 -18.96
CA ARG A 655 0.37 37.30 -18.02
C ARG A 655 0.33 38.53 -17.11
N ASP A 656 -0.19 39.65 -17.62
CA ASP A 656 -0.26 40.91 -16.88
C ASP A 656 -1.44 40.83 -15.90
N LEU A 657 -2.58 40.25 -16.32
CA LEU A 657 -3.72 39.96 -15.45
C LEU A 657 -3.37 38.98 -14.32
N GLU A 658 -2.54 37.97 -14.60
CA GLU A 658 -2.01 37.06 -13.58
C GLU A 658 -1.26 37.83 -12.48
N ILE A 659 -0.30 38.67 -12.87
CA ILE A 659 0.48 39.49 -11.91
C ILE A 659 -0.46 40.34 -11.05
N LEU A 660 -1.50 40.91 -11.64
CA LEU A 660 -2.50 41.73 -10.95
C LEU A 660 -3.29 40.95 -9.89
N LEU A 661 -3.67 39.71 -10.21
CA LEU A 661 -4.45 38.83 -9.32
C LEU A 661 -3.60 38.11 -8.27
N THR A 662 -2.27 38.03 -8.44
CA THR A 662 -1.37 37.40 -7.46
C THR A 662 -1.47 38.10 -6.09
N PRO A 663 -1.73 37.38 -4.99
CA PRO A 663 -1.78 37.97 -3.64
C PRO A 663 -0.53 38.79 -3.28
N PRO A 664 -0.67 39.90 -2.52
CA PRO A 664 0.46 40.76 -2.18
C PRO A 664 1.40 40.17 -1.11
N PHE A 665 1.01 39.07 -0.47
CA PHE A 665 1.78 38.42 0.59
C PHE A 665 2.18 36.99 0.18
N PRO A 666 3.36 36.51 0.61
CA PRO A 666 3.80 35.15 0.33
C PRO A 666 2.85 34.13 0.98
N SER A 667 2.52 33.05 0.26
CA SER A 667 1.76 31.93 0.82
C SER A 667 2.54 31.23 1.94
N PHE A 668 1.87 30.47 2.80
CA PHE A 668 2.56 29.76 3.90
C PHE A 668 3.64 28.79 3.41
N LEU A 669 3.48 28.20 2.21
CA LEU A 669 4.52 27.36 1.60
C LEU A 669 5.72 28.20 1.13
N GLN A 670 5.47 29.36 0.54
CA GLN A 670 6.54 30.29 0.16
C GLN A 670 7.29 30.80 1.40
N ARG A 671 6.58 31.07 2.50
CA ARG A 671 7.19 31.45 3.79
C ARG A 671 8.07 30.36 4.38
N GLU A 672 7.64 29.09 4.34
CA GLU A 672 8.49 27.97 4.77
C GLU A 672 9.75 27.86 3.91
N ARG A 673 9.62 27.89 2.58
CA ARG A 673 10.76 27.78 1.67
C ARG A 673 11.76 28.91 1.87
N MET A 674 11.27 30.14 2.06
CA MET A 674 12.11 31.29 2.41
C MET A 674 12.83 31.10 3.74
N SER A 675 12.14 30.61 4.77
CA SER A 675 12.73 30.33 6.08
C SER A 675 13.79 29.21 6.00
N LEU A 676 13.56 28.16 5.20
CA LEU A 676 14.54 27.09 5.01
C LEU A 676 15.75 27.59 4.21
N LEU A 677 15.52 28.43 3.21
CA LEU A 677 16.59 29.09 2.44
C LEU A 677 17.49 29.94 3.34
N GLU A 678 16.95 30.66 4.31
CA GLU A 678 17.75 31.44 5.27
C GLU A 678 18.71 30.56 6.08
N ILE A 679 18.26 29.37 6.51
CA ILE A 679 19.12 28.40 7.20
C ILE A 679 20.21 27.89 6.25
N VAL A 680 19.85 27.56 5.01
CA VAL A 680 20.80 27.12 3.97
C VAL A 680 21.85 28.21 3.69
N GLU A 681 21.44 29.47 3.57
CA GLU A 681 22.36 30.59 3.34
C GLU A 681 23.31 30.81 4.54
N LYS A 682 22.84 30.64 5.78
CA LYS A 682 23.71 30.63 6.98
C LYS A 682 24.75 29.50 6.93
N ILE A 683 24.38 28.32 6.42
CA ILE A 683 25.29 27.17 6.30
C ILE A 683 26.30 27.38 5.18
N ILE A 684 25.90 27.91 4.02
CA ILE A 684 26.79 28.17 2.88
C ILE A 684 27.90 29.16 3.25
N LYS A 685 27.62 30.13 4.13
CA LYS A 685 28.62 31.05 4.69
C LYS A 685 29.70 30.35 5.55
N LYS A 686 29.52 29.06 5.88
CA LYS A 686 30.46 28.23 6.66
C LYS A 686 30.83 26.98 5.85
N PRO A 687 31.81 27.04 4.93
CA PRO A 687 32.16 25.94 4.01
C PRO A 687 32.43 24.60 4.70
N GLU A 688 33.09 24.64 5.86
CA GLU A 688 33.32 23.51 6.77
C GLU A 688 32.02 22.76 7.12
N ALA A 689 30.97 23.50 7.49
CA ALA A 689 29.67 22.95 7.87
C ALA A 689 28.93 22.39 6.65
N ALA A 690 28.94 23.10 5.53
CA ALA A 690 28.33 22.65 4.28
C ALA A 690 28.97 21.34 3.77
N SER A 691 30.30 21.29 3.73
CA SER A 691 31.07 20.11 3.33
C SER A 691 30.81 18.93 4.27
N PHE A 692 30.83 19.16 5.59
CA PHE A 692 30.53 18.13 6.58
C PHE A 692 29.11 17.54 6.41
N ILE A 693 28.10 18.38 6.18
CA ILE A 693 26.71 17.94 5.98
C ILE A 693 26.57 17.14 4.69
N LEU A 694 27.18 17.60 3.58
CA LEU A 694 27.11 16.92 2.30
C LEU A 694 27.86 15.58 2.30
N LYS A 695 28.95 15.46 3.07
CA LYS A 695 29.71 14.21 3.23
C LYS A 695 28.97 13.20 4.12
N ASN A 696 28.52 13.62 5.31
CA ASN A 696 27.95 12.70 6.31
C ASN A 696 26.47 12.40 6.07
N LYS A 697 25.68 13.36 5.58
CA LYS A 697 24.23 13.26 5.32
C LYS A 697 23.42 12.70 6.50
N ASN A 698 23.93 12.82 7.72
CA ASN A 698 23.39 12.20 8.92
C ASN A 698 23.04 13.28 9.95
N HIS A 699 21.76 13.35 10.29
CA HIS A 699 21.23 14.33 11.24
C HIS A 699 21.98 14.30 12.58
N ASN A 700 22.10 13.12 13.20
CA ASN A 700 22.67 12.99 14.55
C ASN A 700 24.16 13.39 14.59
N GLN A 701 24.92 13.10 13.53
CA GLN A 701 26.32 13.50 13.44
C GLN A 701 26.48 15.00 13.18
N THR A 702 25.62 15.59 12.34
CA THR A 702 25.62 17.03 12.09
C THR A 702 25.32 17.81 13.36
N ILE A 703 24.31 17.40 14.13
CA ILE A 703 23.90 18.16 15.33
C ILE A 703 24.90 18.00 16.49
N ALA A 704 25.61 16.87 16.55
CA ALA A 704 26.68 16.67 17.53
C ALA A 704 27.83 17.66 17.32
N ARG A 705 28.14 18.01 16.06
CA ARG A 705 29.21 18.95 15.70
C ARG A 705 28.74 20.40 15.60
N TYR A 706 27.52 20.63 15.12
CA TYR A 706 26.97 21.96 14.84
C TYR A 706 25.61 22.15 15.51
N GLN A 707 25.61 22.25 16.84
CA GLN A 707 24.38 22.36 17.64
C GLN A 707 23.47 23.53 17.25
N TRP A 708 24.03 24.63 16.73
CA TRP A 708 23.23 25.78 16.27
C TRP A 708 22.31 25.42 15.10
N ILE A 709 22.68 24.44 14.26
CA ILE A 709 21.83 23.97 13.15
C ILE A 709 20.59 23.26 13.71
N GLU A 710 20.73 22.49 14.79
CA GLU A 710 19.58 21.87 15.46
C GLU A 710 18.65 22.92 16.05
N LYS A 711 19.20 23.97 16.67
CA LYS A 711 18.38 25.09 17.21
C LYS A 711 17.56 25.76 16.10
N GLU A 712 18.16 26.04 14.95
CA GLU A 712 17.47 26.62 13.80
C GLU A 712 16.42 25.66 13.19
N LEU A 713 16.74 24.36 13.07
CA LEU A 713 15.81 23.35 12.55
C LEU A 713 14.65 23.06 13.51
N ILE A 714 14.87 23.09 14.83
CA ILE A 714 13.80 22.99 15.83
C ILE A 714 12.89 24.23 15.74
N LYS A 715 13.46 25.43 15.64
CA LYS A 715 12.69 26.67 15.45
C LYS A 715 11.84 26.59 14.18
N HIS A 716 12.43 26.14 13.07
CA HIS A 716 11.74 25.96 11.80
C HIS A 716 10.65 24.87 11.88
N SER A 717 10.95 23.72 12.49
CA SER A 717 9.98 22.65 12.73
C SER A 717 8.82 23.12 13.60
N ASN A 718 9.07 23.88 14.66
CA ASN A 718 7.99 24.43 15.49
C ASN A 718 7.07 25.38 14.71
N ALA A 719 7.61 26.13 13.75
CA ALA A 719 6.83 27.01 12.89
C ALA A 719 6.03 26.27 11.81
N TYR A 720 6.52 25.13 11.30
CA TYR A 720 6.02 24.47 10.09
C TYR A 720 5.70 22.97 10.23
N ASN A 721 5.68 22.40 11.45
CA ASN A 721 5.43 20.97 11.67
C ASN A 721 4.05 20.46 11.21
N TRP A 722 3.14 21.37 10.90
CA TRP A 722 1.74 21.12 10.52
C TRP A 722 1.51 21.15 9.01
N LEU A 723 2.53 21.44 8.18
CA LEU A 723 2.38 21.67 6.73
C LEU A 723 1.68 20.53 5.97
N HIS A 724 1.80 19.30 6.45
CA HIS A 724 1.21 18.10 5.82
C HIS A 724 -0.14 17.71 6.41
N ASN A 725 -0.63 18.44 7.41
CA ASN A 725 -1.91 18.13 8.01
C ASN A 725 -3.07 18.44 7.06
N ASP A 726 -4.13 17.66 7.17
CA ASP A 726 -5.43 17.97 6.58
C ASP A 726 -6.58 17.52 7.50
N PHE A 727 -7.81 17.59 7.00
CA PHE A 727 -8.99 17.21 7.78
C PHE A 727 -9.08 15.71 8.09
N SER A 728 -8.21 14.86 7.53
CA SER A 728 -8.20 13.40 7.70
C SER A 728 -6.92 12.86 8.31
N HIS A 729 -5.81 13.58 8.16
CA HIS A 729 -4.48 13.14 8.53
C HIS A 729 -3.71 14.24 9.27
N VAL A 730 -3.03 13.83 10.33
CA VAL A 730 -2.14 14.69 11.10
C VAL A 730 -0.77 14.02 11.11
N GLU A 731 0.23 14.74 10.59
CA GLU A 731 1.64 14.33 10.54
C GLU A 731 2.47 15.41 11.21
N LYS A 732 3.30 15.03 12.18
CA LYS A 732 4.22 15.97 12.83
C LYS A 732 5.58 15.92 12.15
N LEU A 733 5.97 17.02 11.49
CA LEU A 733 7.27 17.13 10.83
C LEU A 733 8.35 17.60 11.82
N ASP A 734 9.36 16.76 12.06
CA ASP A 734 10.45 17.01 13.01
C ASP A 734 11.69 17.66 12.34
N SER A 735 12.71 18.00 13.13
CA SER A 735 13.98 18.54 12.62
C SER A 735 14.64 17.62 11.58
N ARG A 736 14.49 16.30 11.73
CA ARG A 736 15.03 15.30 10.79
C ARG A 736 14.36 15.36 9.43
N TYR A 737 13.06 15.65 9.37
CA TYR A 737 12.34 15.87 8.11
C TYR A 737 12.93 17.07 7.36
N PHE A 738 13.00 18.24 8.02
CA PHE A 738 13.50 19.46 7.39
C PHE A 738 14.99 19.40 7.06
N PHE A 739 15.78 18.64 7.83
CA PHE A 739 17.18 18.37 7.50
C PHE A 739 17.37 17.66 6.15
N LYS A 740 16.45 16.76 5.76
CA LYS A 740 16.50 16.14 4.43
C LYS A 740 16.24 17.14 3.31
N ASN A 741 15.30 18.06 3.52
CA ASN A 741 14.98 19.12 2.56
C ASN A 741 16.16 20.10 2.43
N LEU A 742 16.78 20.46 3.55
CA LEU A 742 17.99 21.26 3.61
C LEU A 742 19.14 20.61 2.83
N ILE A 743 19.38 19.31 2.99
CA ILE A 743 20.40 18.58 2.19
C ILE A 743 20.04 18.62 0.70
N ALA A 744 18.76 18.47 0.34
CA ALA A 744 18.33 18.50 -1.05
C ALA A 744 18.56 19.86 -1.73
N LEU A 745 18.49 20.96 -0.97
CA LEU A 745 18.87 22.30 -1.42
C LEU A 745 20.39 22.46 -1.52
N LEU A 746 21.15 22.07 -0.48
CA LEU A 746 22.61 22.19 -0.47
C LEU A 746 23.30 21.41 -1.60
N LYS A 747 22.69 20.33 -2.09
CA LYS A 747 23.23 19.51 -3.19
C LYS A 747 23.09 20.15 -4.58
N ASP A 748 22.26 21.17 -4.72
CA ASP A 748 21.83 21.68 -6.01
C ASP A 748 21.81 23.20 -6.02
N ALA A 749 22.91 23.79 -6.53
CA ALA A 749 23.06 25.23 -6.65
C ALA A 749 21.96 25.87 -7.51
N LYS A 750 21.41 25.13 -8.49
CA LYS A 750 20.31 25.63 -9.32
C LYS A 750 19.06 25.83 -8.49
N LYS A 751 18.72 24.90 -7.59
CA LYS A 751 17.56 25.06 -6.69
C LYS A 751 17.70 26.26 -5.76
N ILE A 752 18.91 26.49 -5.22
CA ILE A 752 19.16 27.67 -4.38
C ILE A 752 18.92 28.96 -5.17
N THR A 753 19.39 29.01 -6.43
CA THR A 753 19.14 30.15 -7.33
C THR A 753 17.65 30.33 -7.61
N GLU A 754 16.91 29.25 -7.86
CA GLU A 754 15.44 29.28 -8.06
C GLU A 754 14.71 29.84 -6.81
N GLU A 755 15.09 29.42 -5.60
CA GLU A 755 14.52 29.94 -4.35
C GLU A 755 14.84 31.44 -4.17
N ARG A 756 16.06 31.88 -4.50
CA ARG A 756 16.43 33.30 -4.46
C ARG A 756 15.63 34.14 -5.46
N GLN A 757 15.45 33.64 -6.68
CA GLN A 757 14.65 34.30 -7.70
C GLN A 757 13.19 34.44 -7.26
N MET A 758 12.60 33.40 -6.67
CA MET A 758 11.26 33.44 -6.09
C MET A 758 11.14 34.49 -4.98
N ARG A 759 12.10 34.51 -4.03
CA ARG A 759 12.16 35.53 -2.96
C ARG A 759 12.22 36.95 -3.52
N ASN A 760 13.05 37.19 -4.55
CA ASN A 760 13.19 38.50 -5.18
C ASN A 760 11.97 38.89 -6.03
N TYR A 761 11.34 37.92 -6.69
CA TYR A 761 10.10 38.13 -7.44
C TYR A 761 8.99 38.62 -6.51
N LEU A 762 8.80 37.97 -5.36
CA LEU A 762 7.78 38.35 -4.37
C LEU A 762 8.04 39.75 -3.80
N LYS A 763 9.31 40.11 -3.54
CA LYS A 763 9.68 41.47 -3.10
C LYS A 763 9.33 42.54 -4.15
N SER A 764 9.47 42.23 -5.44
CA SER A 764 9.19 43.17 -6.55
C SER A 764 7.74 43.11 -7.08
N LEU A 765 6.86 42.29 -6.49
CA LEU A 765 5.51 42.07 -7.01
C LEU A 765 4.67 43.34 -7.01
N ASN A 766 4.71 44.12 -5.92
CA ASN A 766 3.96 45.37 -5.83
C ASN A 766 4.42 46.39 -6.87
N ASP A 767 5.73 46.54 -7.08
CA ASP A 767 6.26 47.45 -8.12
C ASP A 767 5.79 47.05 -9.52
N LYS A 768 5.75 45.74 -9.79
CA LYS A 768 5.21 45.22 -11.06
C LYS A 768 3.73 45.52 -11.21
N LYS A 769 2.92 45.34 -10.16
CA LYS A 769 1.49 45.72 -10.19
C LYS A 769 1.32 47.21 -10.47
N GLN A 770 2.08 48.07 -9.81
CA GLN A 770 2.03 49.52 -10.03
C GLN A 770 2.43 49.91 -11.47
N LYS A 771 3.47 49.27 -12.02
CA LYS A 771 3.86 49.46 -13.43
C LYS A 771 2.74 49.05 -14.40
N LEU A 772 2.03 47.95 -14.12
CA LEU A 772 0.89 47.51 -14.93
C LEU A 772 -0.32 48.44 -14.82
N PHE A 773 -0.62 48.93 -13.61
CA PHE A 773 -1.67 49.92 -13.41
C PHE A 773 -1.40 51.20 -14.21
N LYS A 774 -0.15 51.67 -14.25
CA LYS A 774 0.27 52.81 -15.07
C LYS A 774 0.22 52.49 -16.58
N LYS A 775 0.72 51.32 -16.99
CA LYS A 775 0.78 50.90 -18.40
C LYS A 775 -0.59 50.86 -19.07
N TYR A 776 -1.60 50.35 -18.38
CA TYR A 776 -2.95 50.18 -18.92
C TYR A 776 -3.92 51.29 -18.51
N GLN A 777 -3.51 52.18 -17.59
CA GLN A 777 -4.31 53.30 -17.09
C GLN A 777 -5.71 52.87 -16.64
N PHE A 778 -5.81 51.84 -15.80
CA PHE A 778 -7.10 51.24 -15.44
C PHE A 778 -8.01 52.19 -14.67
N SER A 779 -9.33 52.00 -14.80
CA SER A 779 -10.29 52.69 -13.95
C SER A 779 -10.08 52.37 -12.46
N ALA A 780 -10.44 53.32 -11.59
CA ALA A 780 -10.38 53.11 -10.15
C ALA A 780 -11.27 51.94 -9.68
N GLU A 781 -12.39 51.72 -10.37
CA GLU A 781 -13.29 50.60 -10.12
C GLU A 781 -12.62 49.24 -10.43
N PHE A 782 -11.99 49.12 -11.60
CA PHE A 782 -11.27 47.91 -11.98
C PHE A 782 -10.11 47.61 -11.01
N VAL A 783 -9.34 48.62 -10.63
CA VAL A 783 -8.25 48.48 -9.64
C VAL A 783 -8.81 47.99 -8.29
N ASN A 784 -9.95 48.52 -7.83
CA ASN A 784 -10.59 48.06 -6.61
C ASN A 784 -11.02 46.58 -6.70
N ILE A 785 -11.59 46.14 -7.83
CA ILE A 785 -11.99 44.75 -8.05
C ILE A 785 -10.77 43.81 -8.05
N ILE A 786 -9.71 44.18 -8.76
CA ILE A 786 -8.45 43.41 -8.80
C ILE A 786 -7.85 43.27 -7.39
N ASN A 787 -7.76 44.36 -6.65
CA ASN A 787 -7.22 44.33 -5.28
C ASN A 787 -8.09 43.49 -4.34
N PHE A 788 -9.42 43.60 -4.48
CA PHE A 788 -10.37 42.78 -3.74
C PHE A 788 -10.16 41.28 -4.02
N LEU A 789 -10.14 40.86 -5.28
CA LEU A 789 -9.92 39.44 -5.65
C LEU A 789 -8.55 38.93 -5.21
N SER A 790 -7.51 39.74 -5.35
CA SER A 790 -6.16 39.45 -4.88
C SER A 790 -6.09 39.25 -3.36
N LEU A 791 -6.86 40.04 -2.59
CA LEU A 791 -6.92 39.94 -1.13
C LEU A 791 -7.69 38.71 -0.66
N LEU A 792 -8.77 38.32 -1.36
CA LEU A 792 -9.50 37.07 -1.08
C LEU A 792 -8.58 35.85 -1.20
N GLY A 793 -7.65 35.85 -2.16
CA GLY A 793 -6.63 34.81 -2.31
C GLY A 793 -5.74 34.67 -1.07
N ASN A 794 -5.25 35.78 -0.51
CA ASN A 794 -4.46 35.78 0.73
C ASN A 794 -5.29 35.29 1.93
N PHE A 795 -6.50 35.81 2.10
CA PHE A 795 -7.39 35.43 3.19
C PHE A 795 -7.66 33.91 3.17
N ARG A 796 -7.85 33.33 1.98
CA ARG A 796 -8.01 31.89 1.81
C ARG A 796 -6.77 31.08 2.23
N ASP A 797 -5.57 31.52 1.85
CA ASP A 797 -4.33 30.84 2.21
C ASP A 797 -4.10 30.85 3.73
N GLU A 798 -4.33 31.99 4.37
CA GLU A 798 -4.28 32.16 5.82
C GLU A 798 -5.33 31.29 6.54
N ARG A 799 -6.59 31.29 6.09
CA ARG A 799 -7.62 30.40 6.66
C ARG A 799 -7.16 28.95 6.64
N LYS A 800 -6.56 28.53 5.53
CA LYS A 800 -6.09 27.16 5.33
C LYS A 800 -4.95 26.80 6.28
N SER A 801 -3.99 27.70 6.50
CA SER A 801 -2.88 27.44 7.43
C SER A 801 -3.39 27.19 8.86
N TYR A 802 -4.31 28.02 9.36
CA TYR A 802 -4.89 27.85 10.70
C TYR A 802 -5.68 26.54 10.85
N ASN A 803 -6.32 26.07 9.77
CA ASN A 803 -6.98 24.77 9.78
C ASN A 803 -6.01 23.60 9.91
N GLN A 804 -4.89 23.63 9.17
CA GLN A 804 -3.86 22.60 9.27
C GLN A 804 -3.19 22.60 10.65
N MET A 805 -2.99 23.79 11.23
CA MET A 805 -2.48 23.95 12.60
C MET A 805 -3.45 23.40 13.66
N ALA A 806 -4.76 23.62 13.50
CA ALA A 806 -5.77 23.13 14.43
C ALA A 806 -5.78 21.60 14.51
N GLY A 807 -5.43 20.92 13.41
CA GLY A 807 -5.37 19.46 13.33
C GLY A 807 -4.50 18.83 14.43
N SER A 808 -3.34 19.42 14.74
CA SER A 808 -2.43 18.92 15.77
C SER A 808 -3.04 19.01 17.18
N ALA A 809 -3.70 20.12 17.51
CA ALA A 809 -4.37 20.28 18.80
C ALA A 809 -5.57 19.34 18.94
N LEU A 810 -6.40 19.24 17.90
CA LEU A 810 -7.53 18.31 17.86
C LEU A 810 -7.11 16.85 17.97
N ASN A 811 -6.01 16.47 17.31
CA ASN A 811 -5.48 15.10 17.40
C ASN A 811 -5.00 14.78 18.82
N LYS A 812 -4.29 15.70 19.48
CA LYS A 812 -3.86 15.53 20.87
C LYS A 812 -5.05 15.36 21.81
N LEU A 813 -6.09 16.18 21.66
CA LEU A 813 -7.35 16.07 22.41
C LEU A 813 -8.06 14.73 22.11
N ALA A 814 -8.12 14.30 20.85
CA ALA A 814 -8.73 13.03 20.46
C ALA A 814 -7.99 11.80 21.03
N ILE A 815 -6.65 11.83 21.07
CA ILE A 815 -5.84 10.80 21.73
C ILE A 815 -6.20 10.72 23.22
N GLU A 816 -6.33 11.86 23.89
CA GLU A 816 -6.64 11.90 25.31
C GLU A 816 -8.07 11.40 25.60
N PHE A 817 -9.06 11.84 24.82
CA PHE A 817 -10.41 11.29 24.91
C PHE A 817 -10.44 9.78 24.67
N SER A 818 -9.71 9.29 23.67
CA SER A 818 -9.55 7.85 23.38
C SER A 818 -8.94 7.10 24.57
N ARG A 819 -7.91 7.66 25.20
CA ARG A 819 -7.24 7.09 26.38
C ARG A 819 -8.21 6.94 27.56
N ARG A 820 -8.98 7.98 27.87
CA ARG A 820 -9.88 7.99 29.04
C ARG A 820 -11.12 7.12 28.84
N THR A 821 -11.72 7.18 27.66
CA THR A 821 -12.94 6.41 27.33
C THR A 821 -12.67 4.98 26.88
N ARG A 822 -11.41 4.63 26.58
CA ARG A 822 -11.00 3.37 25.92
C ARG A 822 -11.65 3.13 24.55
N LEU A 823 -12.22 4.18 23.94
CA LEU A 823 -12.68 4.12 22.56
C LEU A 823 -11.48 4.14 21.61
N ASP A 824 -11.56 3.37 20.54
CA ASP A 824 -10.58 3.48 19.46
C ASP A 824 -10.54 4.92 18.92
N ILE A 825 -9.34 5.46 18.69
CA ILE A 825 -9.15 6.85 18.27
C ILE A 825 -9.94 7.20 17.00
N ASN A 826 -10.05 6.25 16.05
CA ASN A 826 -10.83 6.48 14.84
C ASN A 826 -12.31 6.68 15.18
N THR A 827 -12.84 6.03 16.21
CA THR A 827 -14.21 6.28 16.70
C THR A 827 -14.37 7.71 17.22
N VAL A 828 -13.43 8.19 18.03
CA VAL A 828 -13.44 9.55 18.58
C VAL A 828 -13.37 10.59 17.47
N GLU A 829 -12.49 10.41 16.48
CA GLU A 829 -12.37 11.34 15.36
C GLU A 829 -13.57 11.31 14.39
N HIS A 830 -14.46 10.30 14.52
CA HIS A 830 -15.74 10.20 13.79
C HIS A 830 -16.93 10.80 14.54
N LEU A 831 -16.68 11.44 15.68
CA LEU A 831 -17.63 12.31 16.37
C LEU A 831 -17.54 13.72 15.82
N PHE A 832 -18.67 14.40 15.70
CA PHE A 832 -18.66 15.84 15.42
C PHE A 832 -18.27 16.63 16.68
N HIS A 833 -17.71 17.84 16.55
CA HIS A 833 -17.26 18.60 17.72
C HIS A 833 -18.40 18.87 18.73
N TRP A 834 -19.64 19.06 18.26
CA TRP A 834 -20.80 19.28 19.14
C TRP A 834 -21.25 18.00 19.87
N GLU A 835 -20.78 16.83 19.44
CA GLU A 835 -21.08 15.54 20.04
C GLU A 835 -20.07 15.15 21.14
N ILE A 836 -18.85 15.70 21.09
CA ILE A 836 -17.79 15.42 22.08
C ILE A 836 -18.21 15.75 23.52
N LYS A 837 -19.15 16.69 23.72
CA LYS A 837 -19.69 17.01 25.06
C LYS A 837 -20.32 15.81 25.79
N GLU A 838 -20.75 14.78 25.06
CA GLU A 838 -21.40 13.57 25.58
C GLU A 838 -20.42 12.37 25.63
N ILE A 839 -19.14 12.55 25.30
CA ILE A 839 -18.19 11.46 25.09
C ILE A 839 -17.97 10.59 26.34
N PHE A 840 -18.05 11.17 27.54
CA PHE A 840 -17.87 10.46 28.81
C PHE A 840 -19.13 9.77 29.31
N ASN A 841 -20.30 10.04 28.72
CA ASN A 841 -21.53 9.33 29.06
C ASN A 841 -21.53 7.89 28.50
N LEU A 842 -20.65 7.62 27.52
CA LEU A 842 -20.47 6.32 26.88
C LEU A 842 -21.76 5.67 26.34
N ASP A 843 -22.72 6.48 25.89
CA ASP A 843 -23.95 5.97 25.26
C ASP A 843 -23.62 5.02 24.09
N PRO A 844 -23.97 3.72 24.19
CA PRO A 844 -23.68 2.75 23.15
C PRO A 844 -24.29 3.10 21.79
N GLN A 845 -25.46 3.74 21.76
CA GLN A 845 -26.15 4.06 20.52
C GLN A 845 -25.42 5.18 19.76
N PHE A 846 -25.04 6.23 20.47
CA PHE A 846 -24.18 7.30 19.98
C PHE A 846 -22.81 6.79 19.48
N ILE A 847 -22.14 5.93 20.24
CA ILE A 847 -20.84 5.34 19.83
C ILE A 847 -20.99 4.46 18.59
N LYS A 848 -22.07 3.66 18.52
CA LYS A 848 -22.36 2.81 17.35
C LYS A 848 -22.53 3.68 16.10
N LYS A 849 -23.26 4.78 16.21
CA LYS A 849 -23.47 5.76 15.13
C LYS A 849 -22.14 6.33 14.63
N ALA A 850 -21.24 6.73 15.53
CA ALA A 850 -19.90 7.19 15.20
C ALA A 850 -19.09 6.15 14.41
N LYS A 851 -19.10 4.89 14.85
CA LYS A 851 -18.40 3.77 14.18
C LYS A 851 -18.96 3.50 12.78
N GLU A 852 -20.26 3.64 12.62
CA GLU A 852 -20.96 3.39 11.35
C GLU A 852 -20.77 4.50 10.31
N ARG A 853 -20.39 5.73 10.72
CA ARG A 853 -20.13 6.84 9.78
C ARG A 853 -19.10 6.51 8.71
N SER A 854 -18.07 5.74 9.05
CA SER A 854 -17.06 5.27 8.08
C SER A 854 -17.65 4.47 6.90
N LYS A 855 -18.85 3.86 7.07
CA LYS A 855 -19.48 2.97 6.10
C LYS A 855 -20.32 3.67 5.03
N GLY A 856 -20.45 5.00 5.07
CA GLY A 856 -21.29 5.76 4.14
C GLY A 856 -22.50 6.38 4.82
N VAL A 857 -22.42 7.68 5.12
CA VAL A 857 -23.49 8.44 5.77
C VAL A 857 -23.68 9.78 5.08
N PHE A 858 -24.94 10.14 4.88
CA PHE A 858 -25.36 11.39 4.27
C PHE A 858 -26.00 12.30 5.33
N HIS A 859 -25.57 13.57 5.38
CA HIS A 859 -26.07 14.57 6.32
C HIS A 859 -26.65 15.77 5.57
N ILE A 860 -27.74 16.30 6.11
CA ILE A 860 -28.35 17.55 5.66
C ILE A 860 -28.26 18.53 6.82
N VAL A 861 -27.48 19.59 6.64
CA VAL A 861 -27.15 20.53 7.72
C VAL A 861 -27.96 21.81 7.53
N LYS A 862 -28.92 22.05 8.44
CA LYS A 862 -29.62 23.35 8.54
C LYS A 862 -29.00 24.21 9.64
N THR A 863 -28.69 23.61 10.79
CA THR A 863 -27.88 24.12 11.91
C THR A 863 -27.23 22.93 12.63
N PRO A 864 -26.23 23.12 13.51
CA PRO A 864 -25.65 22.01 14.29
C PRO A 864 -26.66 21.32 15.21
N LYS A 865 -27.73 22.05 15.58
CA LYS A 865 -28.83 21.55 16.42
C LYS A 865 -29.94 20.83 15.63
N THR A 866 -29.95 20.94 14.29
CA THR A 866 -31.08 20.45 13.46
C THR A 866 -30.64 19.70 12.21
N TYR A 867 -29.53 18.94 12.29
CA TYR A 867 -29.06 18.12 11.17
C TYR A 867 -29.88 16.82 11.03
N LYS A 868 -30.06 16.35 9.79
CA LYS A 868 -30.69 15.06 9.51
C LYS A 868 -29.66 14.10 8.92
N GLU A 869 -29.61 12.89 9.44
CA GLU A 869 -28.69 11.84 9.01
C GLU A 869 -29.42 10.71 8.27
N ILE A 870 -28.84 10.25 7.18
CA ILE A 870 -29.33 9.13 6.37
C ILE A 870 -28.13 8.19 6.13
N ALA A 871 -28.14 7.02 6.74
CA ALA A 871 -27.01 6.09 6.73
C ALA A 871 -27.17 4.94 5.73
N GLY A 872 -26.05 4.26 5.43
CA GLY A 872 -26.03 2.99 4.70
C GLY A 872 -26.45 3.11 3.24
N LYS A 873 -27.20 2.11 2.74
CA LYS A 873 -27.59 2.02 1.32
C LYS A 873 -28.41 3.23 0.86
N GLN A 874 -29.26 3.79 1.72
CA GLN A 874 -30.09 4.95 1.39
C GLN A 874 -29.27 6.22 1.21
N GLY A 875 -28.30 6.47 2.11
CA GLY A 875 -27.38 7.60 1.97
C GLY A 875 -26.52 7.49 0.71
N ALA A 876 -26.04 6.28 0.39
CA ALA A 876 -25.30 6.02 -0.84
C ALA A 876 -26.15 6.24 -2.11
N ALA A 877 -27.40 5.78 -2.12
CA ALA A 877 -28.31 5.99 -3.25
C ALA A 877 -28.61 7.48 -3.48
N LEU A 878 -28.81 8.24 -2.40
CA LEU A 878 -29.06 9.68 -2.49
C LEU A 878 -27.84 10.45 -3.03
N ASN A 879 -26.63 10.06 -2.61
CA ASN A 879 -25.39 10.63 -3.14
C ASN A 879 -25.26 10.42 -4.65
N GLU A 880 -25.49 9.20 -5.13
CA GLU A 880 -25.44 8.90 -6.57
C GLU A 880 -26.52 9.64 -7.36
N HIS A 881 -27.71 9.82 -6.80
CA HIS A 881 -28.76 10.63 -7.42
C HIS A 881 -28.34 12.09 -7.61
N ILE A 882 -27.75 12.73 -6.59
CA ILE A 882 -27.27 14.11 -6.70
C ILE A 882 -26.15 14.22 -7.75
N LYS A 883 -25.20 13.27 -7.78
CA LYS A 883 -24.16 13.23 -8.81
C LYS A 883 -24.72 13.14 -10.22
N GLN A 884 -25.77 12.35 -10.43
CA GLN A 884 -26.44 12.24 -11.73
C GLN A 884 -27.06 13.58 -12.14
N LEU A 885 -27.71 14.30 -11.21
CA LEU A 885 -28.28 15.62 -11.49
C LEU A 885 -27.21 16.65 -11.87
N ILE A 886 -26.04 16.62 -11.21
CA ILE A 886 -24.90 17.49 -11.54
C ILE A 886 -24.34 17.11 -12.91
N LYS A 887 -24.14 15.81 -13.15
CA LYS A 887 -23.58 15.29 -14.40
C LYS A 887 -24.45 15.60 -15.62
N GLN A 888 -25.77 15.44 -15.53
CA GLN A 888 -26.69 15.71 -16.64
C GLN A 888 -26.66 17.17 -17.10
N LYS A 889 -26.28 18.10 -16.23
CA LYS A 889 -26.23 19.53 -16.53
C LYS A 889 -24.87 20.02 -17.00
N ASN A 890 -23.80 19.24 -16.82
CA ASN A 890 -22.44 19.74 -16.99
C ASN A 890 -21.74 19.12 -18.21
N ASN A 891 -21.50 19.93 -19.25
CA ASN A 891 -20.89 19.54 -20.53
C ASN A 891 -19.35 19.37 -20.46
N LEU A 892 -18.81 18.93 -19.31
CA LEU A 892 -17.36 18.86 -19.05
C LEU A 892 -16.61 20.17 -19.35
N GLN A 893 -17.29 21.27 -19.10
CA GLN A 893 -16.76 22.61 -19.25
C GLN A 893 -16.43 23.19 -17.87
N GLY A 894 -15.39 23.99 -17.81
CA GLY A 894 -15.02 24.79 -16.66
C GLY A 894 -14.24 26.02 -17.10
N MET A 895 -13.64 26.71 -16.15
CA MET A 895 -12.90 27.93 -16.41
C MET A 895 -11.45 27.65 -16.78
N ALA A 896 -10.99 28.31 -17.84
CA ALA A 896 -9.59 28.36 -18.23
C ALA A 896 -8.74 29.11 -17.18
N ALA A 897 -7.90 28.40 -16.43
CA ALA A 897 -6.97 29.02 -15.49
C ALA A 897 -5.62 29.37 -16.12
N TYR A 898 -5.09 28.49 -16.97
CA TYR A 898 -3.93 28.74 -17.82
C TYR A 898 -4.13 28.07 -19.18
N LYS A 899 -3.84 28.83 -20.23
CA LYS A 899 -4.14 28.48 -21.62
C LYS A 899 -3.28 27.34 -22.16
N GLY A 900 -3.78 26.66 -23.18
CA GLY A 900 -3.09 25.60 -23.90
C GLY A 900 -3.94 24.35 -24.13
N VAL A 901 -3.57 23.59 -25.17
CA VAL A 901 -4.26 22.37 -25.57
C VAL A 901 -3.33 21.18 -25.38
N VAL A 902 -3.77 20.19 -24.60
CA VAL A 902 -2.97 18.99 -24.30
C VAL A 902 -3.81 17.74 -24.40
N ARG A 903 -3.27 16.72 -25.06
CA ARG A 903 -3.82 15.36 -25.02
C ARG A 903 -3.03 14.52 -24.05
N GLY A 904 -3.72 13.77 -23.21
CA GLY A 904 -3.04 12.92 -22.25
C GLY A 904 -3.96 11.97 -21.50
N VAL A 905 -3.32 11.03 -20.81
CA VAL A 905 -4.00 10.03 -20.01
C VAL A 905 -4.40 10.64 -18.67
N VAL A 906 -5.67 10.53 -18.32
CA VAL A 906 -6.23 11.00 -17.06
C VAL A 906 -5.68 10.21 -15.88
N LYS A 907 -5.27 10.92 -14.83
CA LYS A 907 -5.14 10.38 -13.48
C LYS A 907 -5.95 11.18 -12.49
N ILE A 908 -6.84 10.47 -11.80
CA ILE A 908 -7.64 10.99 -10.72
C ILE A 908 -6.85 10.86 -9.41
N VAL A 909 -6.50 12.01 -8.84
CA VAL A 909 -5.76 12.14 -7.59
C VAL A 909 -6.70 12.77 -6.55
N LYS A 910 -7.20 11.96 -5.61
CA LYS A 910 -8.10 12.43 -4.53
C LYS A 910 -7.35 12.73 -3.23
N HIS A 911 -6.17 12.13 -3.07
CA HIS A 911 -5.38 12.17 -1.84
C HIS A 911 -3.88 12.19 -2.15
N GLN A 912 -3.06 12.60 -1.16
CA GLN A 912 -1.60 12.47 -1.23
C GLN A 912 -1.14 11.03 -1.50
N LYS A 913 -1.82 10.05 -0.90
CA LYS A 913 -1.58 8.61 -1.17
C LYS A 913 -1.80 8.24 -2.63
N ASP A 914 -2.43 9.06 -3.46
CA ASP A 914 -2.62 8.79 -4.89
C ASP A 914 -1.50 9.37 -5.76
N PHE A 915 -0.58 10.16 -5.20
CA PHE A 915 0.50 10.80 -5.96
C PHE A 915 1.40 9.78 -6.66
N TYR A 916 1.55 8.58 -6.09
CA TYR A 916 2.29 7.50 -6.74
C TYR A 916 1.66 7.03 -8.06
N LYS A 917 0.38 7.33 -8.32
CA LYS A 917 -0.28 6.97 -9.59
C LYS A 917 0.17 7.87 -10.74
N PHE A 918 0.55 9.10 -10.43
CA PHE A 918 0.84 10.15 -11.39
C PHE A 918 2.21 9.95 -12.05
N LYS A 919 2.29 10.13 -13.37
CA LYS A 919 3.50 10.12 -14.18
C LYS A 919 3.62 11.43 -14.98
N LYS A 920 4.83 11.75 -15.43
CA LYS A 920 5.11 12.96 -16.20
C LYS A 920 4.27 12.97 -17.50
N GLY A 921 3.65 14.11 -17.80
CA GLY A 921 2.83 14.34 -19.00
C GLY A 921 1.37 13.86 -18.89
N GLU A 922 0.98 13.18 -17.82
CA GLU A 922 -0.42 12.76 -17.61
C GLU A 922 -1.31 13.96 -17.22
N ILE A 923 -2.62 13.83 -17.39
CA ILE A 923 -3.61 14.87 -17.03
C ILE A 923 -4.00 14.68 -15.58
N LEU A 924 -3.70 15.67 -14.73
CA LEU A 924 -4.05 15.67 -13.31
C LEU A 924 -5.51 16.06 -13.14
N VAL A 925 -6.36 15.12 -12.75
CA VAL A 925 -7.76 15.39 -12.36
C VAL A 925 -7.85 15.28 -10.83
N ALA A 926 -8.28 16.32 -10.14
CA ALA A 926 -8.39 16.33 -8.68
C ALA A 926 -9.66 17.06 -8.21
N PRO A 927 -10.21 16.78 -7.01
CA PRO A 927 -11.32 17.58 -6.49
C PRO A 927 -10.93 19.04 -6.37
N ASN A 928 -9.87 19.27 -5.59
CA ASN A 928 -9.06 20.47 -5.53
C ASN A 928 -7.59 20.08 -5.51
N THR A 929 -6.72 21.03 -5.85
CA THR A 929 -5.29 20.90 -5.57
C THR A 929 -4.93 21.62 -4.28
N ARG A 930 -3.84 21.19 -3.67
CA ARG A 930 -3.31 21.73 -2.41
C ARG A 930 -1.78 21.84 -2.51
N PRO A 931 -1.08 22.56 -1.61
CA PRO A 931 0.36 22.74 -1.69
C PRO A 931 1.15 21.43 -1.84
N GLU A 932 0.70 20.36 -1.21
CA GLU A 932 1.30 19.05 -1.34
C GLU A 932 1.22 18.48 -2.77
N TYR A 933 0.28 18.92 -3.62
CA TYR A 933 0.13 18.49 -5.02
C TYR A 933 1.19 19.12 -5.94
N VAL A 934 1.90 20.18 -5.51
CA VAL A 934 2.87 20.89 -6.35
C VAL A 934 3.88 19.96 -7.05
N PRO A 935 4.46 18.92 -6.41
CA PRO A 935 5.37 17.99 -7.09
C PRO A 935 4.75 17.25 -8.28
N ILE A 936 3.47 16.87 -8.19
CA ILE A 936 2.77 16.20 -9.30
C ILE A 936 2.22 17.21 -10.31
N MET A 937 1.84 18.42 -9.87
CA MET A 937 1.47 19.52 -10.76
C MET A 937 2.64 19.88 -11.68
N LYS A 938 3.87 19.99 -11.15
CA LYS A 938 5.11 20.28 -11.91
C LYS A 938 5.39 19.34 -13.08
N ILE A 939 4.85 18.12 -13.03
CA ILE A 939 5.07 17.12 -14.07
C ILE A 939 3.78 16.81 -14.86
N ALA A 940 2.68 17.51 -14.60
CA ALA A 940 1.41 17.31 -15.29
C ALA A 940 1.47 17.85 -16.72
N GLY A 941 0.81 17.16 -17.65
CA GLY A 941 0.57 17.69 -19.00
C GLY A 941 -0.50 18.78 -18.98
N ALA A 942 -1.57 18.57 -18.23
CA ALA A 942 -2.56 19.59 -17.88
C ALA A 942 -3.18 19.27 -16.51
N ILE A 943 -3.86 20.25 -15.93
CA ILE A 943 -4.53 20.16 -14.63
C ILE A 943 -6.03 20.41 -14.83
N ILE A 944 -6.86 19.57 -14.24
CA ILE A 944 -8.31 19.73 -14.18
C ILE A 944 -8.72 19.63 -12.71
N SER A 945 -9.39 20.66 -12.17
CA SER A 945 -10.04 20.55 -10.85
C SER A 945 -11.56 20.57 -10.95
N GLU A 946 -12.21 19.72 -10.14
CA GLU A 946 -13.68 19.64 -10.06
C GLU A 946 -14.26 20.92 -9.46
N GLU A 947 -13.61 21.46 -8.44
CA GLU A 947 -13.95 22.73 -7.80
C GLU A 947 -12.89 23.81 -8.07
N GLY A 948 -13.27 25.07 -7.83
CA GLY A 948 -12.38 26.22 -7.74
C GLY A 948 -12.56 27.26 -8.84
N GLY A 949 -12.30 28.52 -8.51
CA GLY A 949 -12.34 29.66 -9.42
C GLY A 949 -10.96 30.18 -9.87
N ILE A 950 -10.92 31.33 -10.54
CA ILE A 950 -9.70 32.00 -11.10
C ILE A 950 -8.61 32.26 -10.05
N ILE A 951 -9.00 32.32 -8.77
CA ILE A 951 -8.16 32.59 -7.60
C ILE A 951 -7.88 31.33 -6.75
N CYS A 952 -8.28 30.14 -7.19
CA CYS A 952 -8.03 28.92 -6.42
C CYS A 952 -6.56 28.47 -6.55
N HIS A 953 -6.13 27.56 -5.66
CA HIS A 953 -4.75 27.05 -5.66
C HIS A 953 -4.35 26.44 -7.01
N SER A 954 -5.23 25.62 -7.61
CA SER A 954 -4.99 25.03 -8.95
C SER A 954 -4.69 26.12 -9.98
N ALA A 955 -5.48 27.19 -9.98
CA ALA A 955 -5.34 28.27 -10.92
C ALA A 955 -4.02 29.02 -10.70
N ILE A 956 -3.75 29.49 -9.48
CA ILE A 956 -2.53 30.23 -9.15
C ILE A 956 -1.27 29.41 -9.52
N VAL A 957 -1.15 28.18 -9.01
CA VAL A 957 0.05 27.36 -9.23
C VAL A 957 0.19 26.94 -10.70
N SER A 958 -0.91 26.69 -11.42
CA SER A 958 -0.81 26.33 -12.84
C SER A 958 -0.20 27.44 -13.69
N ARG A 959 -0.48 28.71 -13.38
CA ARG A 959 0.09 29.85 -14.09
C ARG A 959 1.57 30.04 -13.77
N GLU A 960 1.94 29.89 -12.50
CA GLU A 960 3.34 29.88 -12.07
C GLU A 960 4.15 28.80 -12.78
N LEU A 961 3.58 27.60 -12.92
CA LEU A 961 4.21 26.46 -13.58
C LEU A 961 4.09 26.50 -15.11
N LYS A 962 3.26 27.40 -15.66
CA LYS A 962 2.88 27.48 -17.07
C LYS A 962 2.32 26.16 -17.63
N ILE A 963 1.44 25.52 -16.87
CA ILE A 963 0.81 24.25 -17.22
C ILE A 963 -0.66 24.48 -17.54
N PRO A 964 -1.17 24.03 -18.71
CA PRO A 964 -2.58 24.17 -19.08
C PRO A 964 -3.52 23.69 -17.98
N CYS A 965 -4.53 24.47 -17.65
CA CYS A 965 -5.35 24.22 -16.46
C CYS A 965 -6.80 24.68 -16.64
N ILE A 966 -7.74 23.80 -16.29
CA ILE A 966 -9.17 24.08 -16.23
C ILE A 966 -9.66 23.84 -14.79
N VAL A 967 -10.37 24.79 -14.20
CA VAL A 967 -10.90 24.70 -12.83
C VAL A 967 -12.43 24.73 -12.86
N GLY A 968 -13.06 24.21 -11.81
CA GLY A 968 -14.52 24.24 -11.69
C GLY A 968 -15.27 23.30 -12.65
N VAL A 969 -14.63 22.22 -13.13
CA VAL A 969 -15.30 21.25 -14.02
C VAL A 969 -16.20 20.33 -13.17
N GLN A 970 -17.39 20.79 -12.83
CA GLN A 970 -18.30 20.11 -11.90
C GLN A 970 -18.64 18.67 -12.34
N GLY A 971 -18.52 17.71 -11.41
CA GLY A 971 -18.81 16.29 -11.64
C GLY A 971 -17.77 15.55 -12.49
N ILE A 972 -16.66 16.18 -12.88
CA ILE A 972 -15.64 15.59 -13.76
C ILE A 972 -15.05 14.29 -13.21
N ILE A 973 -14.93 14.16 -11.89
CA ILE A 973 -14.36 12.97 -11.23
C ILE A 973 -15.31 11.78 -11.29
N SER A 974 -16.61 12.06 -11.45
CA SER A 974 -17.64 11.04 -11.65
C SER A 974 -17.78 10.64 -13.13
N VAL A 975 -17.26 11.46 -14.05
CA VAL A 975 -17.32 11.21 -15.50
C VAL A 975 -16.07 10.50 -15.99
N LEU A 976 -14.90 11.06 -15.70
CA LEU A 976 -13.62 10.51 -16.11
C LEU A 976 -13.21 9.34 -15.23
N LYS A 977 -12.37 8.48 -15.81
CA LYS A 977 -11.72 7.39 -15.10
C LYS A 977 -10.22 7.47 -15.31
N ASP A 978 -9.56 6.95 -14.31
CA ASP A 978 -8.13 6.79 -14.27
C ASP A 978 -7.69 5.97 -15.49
N GLY A 979 -6.97 6.56 -16.45
CA GLY A 979 -6.57 5.89 -17.70
C GLY A 979 -7.34 6.33 -18.96
N ASP A 980 -8.41 7.10 -18.82
CA ASP A 980 -9.11 7.67 -19.98
C ASP A 980 -8.18 8.61 -20.75
N LEU A 981 -8.28 8.59 -22.07
CA LEU A 981 -7.57 9.53 -22.92
C LEU A 981 -8.46 10.76 -23.11
N VAL A 982 -7.93 11.95 -22.83
CA VAL A 982 -8.68 13.20 -22.99
C VAL A 982 -7.86 14.23 -23.76
N GLU A 983 -8.57 15.12 -24.43
CA GLU A 983 -8.07 16.41 -24.88
C GLU A 983 -8.55 17.47 -23.88
N VAL A 984 -7.60 18.19 -23.30
CA VAL A 984 -7.84 19.34 -22.44
C VAL A 984 -7.58 20.57 -23.29
N ASP A 985 -8.64 21.22 -23.74
CA ASP A 985 -8.58 22.51 -24.41
C ASP A 985 -8.81 23.59 -23.35
N ALA A 986 -7.72 23.99 -22.68
CA ALA A 986 -7.78 25.02 -21.66
C ALA A 986 -7.88 26.44 -22.27
N ASP A 987 -7.80 26.59 -23.59
CA ASP A 987 -8.12 27.86 -24.24
C ASP A 987 -9.63 28.11 -24.26
N LYS A 988 -10.41 27.04 -24.47
CA LYS A 988 -11.89 27.07 -24.49
C LYS A 988 -12.53 26.63 -23.17
N GLY A 989 -11.73 26.13 -22.22
CA GLY A 989 -12.22 25.60 -20.95
C GLY A 989 -12.99 24.27 -21.10
N VAL A 990 -12.67 23.47 -22.12
CA VAL A 990 -13.40 22.25 -22.47
C VAL A 990 -12.53 21.00 -22.29
N VAL A 991 -13.10 19.94 -21.70
CA VAL A 991 -12.49 18.61 -21.64
C VAL A 991 -13.25 17.67 -22.57
N LYS A 992 -12.57 17.11 -23.57
CA LYS A 992 -13.13 16.10 -24.49
C LYS A 992 -12.56 14.72 -24.20
N ILE A 993 -13.44 13.72 -24.08
CA ILE A 993 -13.03 12.33 -23.95
C ILE A 993 -12.73 11.79 -25.35
N LEU A 994 -11.50 11.32 -25.55
CA LEU A 994 -11.07 10.71 -26.80
C LEU A 994 -11.32 9.19 -26.69
N LYS A 995 -12.12 8.65 -27.62
CA LYS A 995 -12.52 7.23 -27.64
C LYS A 995 -11.40 6.31 -28.09
#